data_AF-A0A6A4HTV8-F1
#
_entry.id   AF-A0A6A4HTV8-F1
#
_cell.length_a   1.000
_cell.length_b   1.000
_cell.length_c   1.000
_cell.angle_alpha   90.00
_cell.angle_beta   90.00
_cell.angle_gamma   90.00
#
_symmetry.space_group_name_H-M   'P 1'
#
loop_
_entity.id
_entity.type
_entity.pdbx_description
1 polymer ?
#
loop_
_entity_poly.entity_id
_entity_poly.type
_entity_poly.pdbx_seq_one_letter_code
_entity_poly.pdbx_strand_id
1 'polypeptide(L)'
;MSLWPTRLDDCRSMVLVLASYPAMVKRLFGRYQREATNRSGVLITGQPGIGKSVFLWYLLAVLLTLKDDSPVRRAPVLLYHDVHIILFYDDRAYTPISPSTFDFTALPEVDTSNAIWALIDVDDTTGEPAGLAGARGVFPIQAASPDPKRYRNWLRKRKAVMWGFPFWTVEELLAGWKVQKQYAETIADIDYWLNHRDDPVKPEFELHLIHRTTLEDALFSGQNFIHNEQEDKIFEDEQGDETVEEEQRDETVEDEDEDMHMAEYPGNDTQEQAQKATEETKEQQQPVSSINPEEAAKILLSHAITKYGWAARDVYEYLHSPAAVVDSHEYALKLRAEAVWEDTFKFVQHFVVTRDAFAGDVPHSHRIIAIKLSSEVVGTSLKENDKWFPIIKSDYITGEMDQKLLQLTEEKCQNYYATFKEMGSDGASVAGCVYETIVHDKICKGIPLLSLQPMFPVKKNTARTSFTITSTSPVPLNRLAFPSSTRFPLRYGNLLEVFTLDKYYIPLSHSNPLFDAFFFSKGQNESFVVLTISQVSTEMNHGGSPKALSLVEIIKKTAECSFGMPVHVRYLLICPEFLPDHRGWEFPLKGYKVAIRGPMFYLGLPVPYEDPFNAEEKLNKKAQQNPLVEDPPVQQARRILCKRQKVTPGD
;
A
#
# COMPACT_ATOMS: atom_id res chain seq x y z
N MET A 1 -20.16 15.32 -8.49
CA MET A 1 -20.25 16.28 -7.38
C MET A 1 -18.99 17.13 -7.37
N SER A 2 -19.09 18.42 -7.69
CA SER A 2 -18.03 19.37 -7.35
C SER A 2 -18.06 19.56 -5.83
N LEU A 3 -16.97 19.29 -5.12
CA LEU A 3 -16.82 19.56 -3.68
C LEU A 3 -16.75 21.07 -3.37
N TRP A 4 -17.24 21.92 -4.27
CA TRP A 4 -17.24 23.37 -4.13
C TRP A 4 -18.64 23.93 -4.38
N PRO A 5 -19.06 24.92 -3.58
CA PRO A 5 -20.25 25.70 -3.88
C PRO A 5 -20.03 26.47 -5.18
N THR A 6 -21.04 26.50 -6.04
CA THR A 6 -21.10 27.34 -7.24
C THR A 6 -21.09 28.85 -6.93
N ARG A 7 -21.04 29.23 -5.65
CA ARG A 7 -20.89 30.60 -5.14
C ARG A 7 -19.95 30.62 -3.93
N LEU A 8 -18.96 31.52 -3.98
CA LEU A 8 -17.97 31.76 -2.91
C LEU A 8 -18.58 32.31 -1.59
N ASP A 9 -19.85 32.72 -1.59
CA ASP A 9 -20.45 33.46 -0.47
C ASP A 9 -20.94 32.59 0.71
N ASP A 10 -21.02 31.26 0.54
CA ASP A 10 -21.80 30.39 1.45
C ASP A 10 -20.96 29.44 2.31
N CYS A 11 -19.65 29.35 2.07
CA CYS A 11 -18.73 28.64 2.94
C CYS A 11 -17.90 29.67 3.70
N ARG A 12 -17.73 29.48 5.03
CA ARG A 12 -16.72 30.21 5.81
C ARG A 12 -15.42 30.23 4.98
N SER A 13 -14.84 31.41 4.78
CA SER A 13 -13.75 31.72 3.83
C SER A 13 -12.40 31.07 4.17
N MET A 14 -12.40 29.79 4.52
CA MET A 14 -11.25 29.03 4.98
C MET A 14 -10.89 27.98 3.94
N VAL A 15 -9.61 27.93 3.60
CA VAL A 15 -9.02 26.90 2.77
C VAL A 15 -8.10 26.07 3.66
N LEU A 16 -8.30 24.75 3.69
CA LEU A 16 -7.32 23.87 4.32
C LEU A 16 -6.06 23.82 3.45
N VAL A 17 -4.93 24.24 4.01
CA VAL A 17 -3.62 24.14 3.36
C VAL A 17 -2.94 22.88 3.86
N LEU A 18 -2.80 21.90 2.97
CA LEU A 18 -2.13 20.63 3.28
C LEU A 18 -0.61 20.84 3.36
N ALA A 19 0.08 19.99 4.13
CA ALA A 19 1.55 20.03 4.23
C ALA A 19 2.22 19.85 2.84
N SER A 20 1.57 19.12 1.95
CA SER A 20 2.02 18.90 0.57
C SER A 20 1.96 20.14 -0.32
N TYR A 21 1.18 21.17 0.03
CA TYR A 21 1.00 22.37 -0.81
C TYR A 21 2.26 23.25 -0.84
N PRO A 22 2.83 23.71 0.29
CA PRO A 22 4.10 24.44 0.28
C PRO A 22 5.24 23.67 -0.39
N ALA A 23 5.31 22.35 -0.17
CA ALA A 23 6.30 21.49 -0.82
C ALA A 23 6.16 21.51 -2.35
N MET A 24 4.92 21.41 -2.86
CA MET A 24 4.64 21.49 -4.29
C MET A 24 4.96 22.88 -4.88
N VAL A 25 4.64 23.97 -4.17
CA VAL A 25 5.01 25.34 -4.59
C VAL A 25 6.52 25.48 -4.73
N LYS A 26 7.29 25.00 -3.74
CA LYS A 26 8.76 25.01 -3.80
C LYS A 26 9.29 24.26 -5.03
N ARG A 27 8.71 23.10 -5.36
CA ARG A 27 9.05 22.33 -6.56
C ARG A 27 8.73 23.10 -7.84
N LEU A 28 7.55 23.71 -7.92
CA LEU A 28 7.12 24.51 -9.08
C LEU A 28 8.03 25.71 -9.31
N PHE A 29 8.41 26.43 -8.26
CA PHE A 29 9.32 27.57 -8.35
C PHE A 29 10.68 27.16 -8.90
N GLY A 30 11.28 26.10 -8.33
CA GLY A 30 12.55 25.57 -8.83
C GLY A 30 12.50 25.09 -10.28
N ARG A 31 11.33 24.67 -10.77
CA ARG A 31 11.14 24.31 -12.18
C ARG A 31 10.94 25.54 -13.08
N TYR A 32 10.16 26.52 -12.64
CA TYR A 32 9.90 27.75 -13.40
C TYR A 32 11.13 28.65 -13.57
N GLN A 33 12.07 28.61 -12.64
CA GLN A 33 13.33 29.36 -12.76
C GLN A 33 14.29 28.79 -13.81
N ARG A 34 14.07 27.56 -14.27
CA ARG A 34 14.95 26.91 -15.24
C ARG A 34 14.47 27.24 -16.66
N GLU A 35 15.13 28.18 -17.32
CA GLU A 35 14.77 28.66 -18.67
C GLU A 35 14.52 27.53 -19.70
N ALA A 36 15.29 26.45 -19.62
CA ALA A 36 15.14 25.28 -20.49
C ALA A 36 13.80 24.52 -20.30
N THR A 37 13.13 24.68 -19.16
CA THR A 37 11.90 23.96 -18.79
C THR A 37 10.64 24.82 -18.79
N ASN A 38 10.74 26.12 -19.04
CA ASN A 38 9.57 27.04 -19.02
C ASN A 38 8.53 26.72 -20.10
N ARG A 39 8.91 25.90 -21.10
CA ARG A 39 7.99 25.41 -22.13
C ARG A 39 7.34 24.08 -21.78
N SER A 40 7.81 23.39 -20.74
CA SER A 40 7.41 22.01 -20.46
C SER A 40 6.17 21.88 -19.60
N GLY A 41 5.98 22.77 -18.62
CA GLY A 41 4.84 22.71 -17.70
C GLY A 41 4.89 21.56 -16.70
N VAL A 42 3.81 21.42 -15.94
CA VAL A 42 3.60 20.41 -14.90
C VAL A 42 2.16 19.93 -14.93
N LEU A 43 1.96 18.61 -14.91
CA LEU A 43 0.68 17.99 -14.61
C LEU A 43 0.69 17.58 -13.14
N ILE A 44 -0.30 18.03 -12.39
CA ILE A 44 -0.57 17.64 -11.01
C ILE A 44 -1.74 16.66 -11.02
N THR A 45 -1.48 15.41 -10.66
CA THR A 45 -2.46 14.32 -10.63
C THR A 45 -2.57 13.68 -9.25
N GLY A 46 -3.41 12.66 -9.13
CA GLY A 46 -3.69 11.95 -7.87
C GLY A 46 -5.18 11.66 -7.73
N GLN A 47 -5.57 11.04 -6.61
CA GLN A 47 -6.95 10.59 -6.42
C GLN A 47 -7.98 11.73 -6.45
N PRO A 48 -9.20 11.49 -6.93
CA PRO A 48 -10.28 12.45 -6.82
C PRO A 48 -10.50 12.91 -5.37
N GLY A 49 -10.72 14.21 -5.17
CA GLY A 49 -10.90 14.80 -3.83
C GLY A 49 -9.60 15.12 -3.08
N ILE A 50 -8.41 14.73 -3.57
CA ILE A 50 -7.13 14.94 -2.86
C ILE A 50 -6.66 16.41 -2.77
N GLY A 51 -7.50 17.37 -3.16
CA GLY A 51 -7.21 18.80 -3.04
C GLY A 51 -6.46 19.43 -4.22
N LYS A 52 -6.39 18.79 -5.39
CA LYS A 52 -5.69 19.37 -6.57
C LYS A 52 -6.23 20.74 -7.00
N SER A 53 -7.56 20.87 -7.12
CA SER A 53 -8.22 22.14 -7.47
C SER A 53 -7.94 23.22 -6.43
N VAL A 54 -8.02 22.85 -5.14
CA VAL A 54 -7.75 23.75 -4.01
C VAL A 54 -6.29 24.23 -4.02
N PHE A 55 -5.36 23.34 -4.38
CA PHE A 55 -3.97 23.70 -4.56
C PHE A 55 -3.77 24.78 -5.63
N LEU A 56 -4.50 24.74 -6.75
CA LEU A 56 -4.39 25.79 -7.78
C LEU A 56 -4.82 27.16 -7.24
N TRP A 57 -5.87 27.21 -6.42
CA TRP A 57 -6.29 28.44 -5.74
C TRP A 57 -5.27 28.93 -4.71
N TYR A 58 -4.70 28.02 -3.92
CA TYR A 58 -3.61 28.32 -3.01
C TYR A 58 -2.40 28.88 -3.77
N LEU A 59 -2.01 28.24 -4.88
CA LEU A 59 -0.92 28.68 -5.74
C LEU A 59 -1.21 30.04 -6.38
N LEU A 60 -2.46 30.30 -6.81
CA LEU A 60 -2.87 31.62 -7.30
C LEU A 60 -2.63 32.70 -6.24
N ALA A 61 -3.08 32.47 -5.00
CA ALA A 61 -2.87 33.41 -3.90
C ALA A 61 -1.38 33.65 -3.64
N VAL A 62 -0.56 32.60 -3.64
CA VAL A 62 0.91 32.71 -3.51
C VAL A 62 1.49 33.56 -4.65
N LEU A 63 1.14 33.28 -5.91
CA LEU A 63 1.68 33.98 -7.08
C LEU A 63 1.28 35.46 -7.10
N LEU A 64 0.04 35.79 -6.72
CA LEU A 64 -0.45 37.18 -6.67
C LEU A 64 0.15 37.99 -5.52
N THR A 65 0.62 37.33 -4.47
CA THR A 65 1.22 37.97 -3.27
C THR A 65 2.75 37.97 -3.27
N LEU A 66 3.38 37.49 -4.36
CA LEU A 66 4.83 37.54 -4.51
C LEU A 66 5.32 38.99 -4.43
N LYS A 67 6.32 39.20 -3.58
CA LYS A 67 7.07 40.45 -3.45
C LYS A 67 8.24 40.48 -4.44
N ASP A 68 8.80 41.66 -4.67
CA ASP A 68 9.93 41.86 -5.58
C ASP A 68 11.21 41.11 -5.17
N ASP A 69 11.34 40.75 -3.88
CA ASP A 69 12.44 39.97 -3.32
C ASP A 69 12.19 38.45 -3.31
N SER A 70 11.05 38.00 -3.86
CA SER A 70 10.74 36.58 -4.02
C SER A 70 11.78 35.85 -4.89
N PRO A 71 12.04 34.55 -4.63
CA PRO A 71 12.91 33.74 -5.49
C PRO A 71 12.42 33.74 -6.96
N VAL A 72 11.12 33.87 -7.19
CA VAL A 72 10.53 33.94 -8.52
C VAL A 72 9.99 35.34 -8.77
N ARG A 73 10.35 35.92 -9.92
CA ARG A 73 9.84 37.22 -10.37
C ARG A 73 8.33 37.17 -10.56
N ARG A 74 7.66 38.28 -10.25
CA ARG A 74 6.23 38.43 -10.50
C ARG A 74 5.97 38.33 -12.01
N ALA A 75 5.07 37.42 -12.37
CA ALA A 75 4.72 37.07 -13.74
C ALA A 75 3.20 37.11 -13.92
N PRO A 76 2.68 37.24 -15.15
CA PRO A 76 1.25 37.16 -15.39
C PRO A 76 0.73 35.77 -15.00
N VAL A 77 -0.48 35.72 -14.44
CA VAL A 77 -1.11 34.46 -14.02
C VAL A 77 -2.44 34.32 -14.73
N LEU A 78 -2.62 33.24 -15.48
CA LEU A 78 -3.89 32.84 -16.07
C LEU A 78 -4.51 31.76 -15.18
N LEU A 79 -5.69 32.02 -14.64
CA LEU A 79 -6.55 30.99 -14.05
C LEU A 79 -7.54 30.50 -15.13
N TYR A 80 -7.51 29.21 -15.40
CA TYR A 80 -8.45 28.50 -16.27
C TYR A 80 -9.16 27.47 -15.40
N HIS A 81 -10.40 27.72 -15.00
CA HIS A 81 -11.16 26.84 -14.12
C HIS A 81 -12.60 26.75 -14.64
N ASP A 82 -12.95 25.59 -15.20
CA ASP A 82 -14.26 25.36 -15.85
C ASP A 82 -14.51 26.43 -16.95
N VAL A 83 -15.63 27.15 -16.90
CA VAL A 83 -15.97 28.24 -17.83
C VAL A 83 -15.27 29.57 -17.52
N HIS A 84 -14.55 29.65 -16.39
CA HIS A 84 -13.94 30.89 -15.93
C HIS A 84 -12.47 30.96 -16.36
N ILE A 85 -12.17 31.94 -17.22
CA ILE A 85 -10.83 32.21 -17.72
C ILE A 85 -10.48 33.64 -17.32
N ILE A 86 -9.53 33.78 -16.39
CA ILE A 86 -9.13 35.08 -15.81
C ILE A 86 -7.62 35.23 -15.94
N LEU A 87 -7.17 36.24 -16.67
CA LEU A 87 -5.77 36.63 -16.76
C LEU A 87 -5.50 37.80 -15.80
N PHE A 88 -4.62 37.58 -14.83
CA PHE A 88 -4.06 38.59 -13.95
C PHE A 88 -2.78 39.15 -14.59
N TYR A 89 -2.83 40.40 -15.04
CA TYR A 89 -1.74 41.05 -15.75
C TYR A 89 -1.75 42.55 -15.47
N ASP A 90 -0.58 43.12 -15.16
CA ASP A 90 -0.42 44.56 -14.92
C ASP A 90 -1.43 45.11 -13.88
N ASP A 91 -1.53 44.43 -12.74
CA ASP A 91 -2.46 44.73 -11.63
C ASP A 91 -3.94 44.81 -12.02
N ARG A 92 -4.32 44.16 -13.12
CA ARG A 92 -5.69 44.05 -13.63
C ARG A 92 -6.08 42.60 -13.88
N ALA A 93 -7.38 42.34 -13.86
CA ALA A 93 -7.95 41.07 -14.24
C ALA A 93 -8.69 41.21 -15.58
N TYR A 94 -8.42 40.29 -16.51
CA TYR A 94 -9.02 40.25 -17.83
C TYR A 94 -9.75 38.93 -18.03
N THR A 95 -10.92 38.98 -18.67
CA THR A 95 -11.67 37.79 -19.09
C THR A 95 -11.87 37.83 -20.60
N PRO A 96 -11.83 36.69 -21.31
CA PRO A 96 -12.11 36.68 -22.73
C PRO A 96 -13.56 37.11 -22.98
N ILE A 97 -13.78 37.81 -24.10
CA ILE A 97 -15.14 38.25 -24.53
C ILE A 97 -16.06 37.02 -24.71
N SER A 98 -15.49 35.92 -25.20
CA SER A 98 -16.18 34.64 -25.32
C SER A 98 -15.27 33.50 -24.82
N PRO A 99 -15.61 32.85 -23.70
CA PRO A 99 -14.84 31.71 -23.19
C PRO A 99 -14.74 30.55 -24.17
N SER A 100 -15.79 30.30 -24.96
CA SER A 100 -15.86 29.17 -25.90
C SER A 100 -14.89 29.28 -27.08
N THR A 101 -14.37 30.47 -27.35
CA THR A 101 -13.41 30.74 -28.43
C THR A 101 -12.00 31.02 -27.89
N PHE A 102 -11.78 30.84 -26.59
CA PHE A 102 -10.47 31.08 -26.01
C PHE A 102 -9.44 30.08 -26.54
N ASP A 103 -8.31 30.61 -26.97
CA ASP A 103 -7.16 29.86 -27.43
C ASP A 103 -5.91 30.40 -26.71
N PHE A 104 -5.09 29.51 -26.14
CA PHE A 104 -3.87 29.90 -25.44
C PHE A 104 -2.86 30.65 -26.33
N THR A 105 -2.99 30.61 -27.65
CA THR A 105 -2.18 31.39 -28.60
C THR A 105 -2.56 32.86 -28.67
N ALA A 106 -3.73 33.25 -28.13
CA ALA A 106 -4.18 34.64 -28.05
C ALA A 106 -3.65 35.40 -26.81
N LEU A 107 -2.86 34.74 -25.96
CA LEU A 107 -2.24 35.36 -24.80
C LEU A 107 -1.17 36.39 -25.21
N PRO A 108 -0.95 37.44 -24.38
CA PRO A 108 0.04 38.46 -24.70
C PRO A 108 1.44 37.85 -24.83
N GLU A 109 2.23 38.37 -25.76
CA GLU A 109 3.63 38.01 -25.87
C GLU A 109 4.38 38.49 -24.64
N VAL A 110 4.99 37.55 -23.92
CA VAL A 110 5.87 37.81 -22.77
C VAL A 110 7.28 37.38 -23.09
N ASP A 111 8.26 37.99 -22.42
CA ASP A 111 9.62 37.46 -22.46
C ASP A 111 9.62 35.99 -22.02
N THR A 112 10.39 35.17 -22.73
CA THR A 112 10.62 33.76 -22.39
C THR A 112 11.16 33.55 -20.98
N SER A 113 11.84 34.56 -20.40
CA SER A 113 12.30 34.56 -19.01
C SER A 113 11.17 34.80 -18.00
N ASN A 114 10.00 35.25 -18.45
CA ASN A 114 8.84 35.62 -17.63
C ASN A 114 7.53 35.02 -18.17
N ALA A 115 7.54 33.71 -18.39
CA ALA A 115 6.40 32.98 -18.93
C ALA A 115 5.13 33.13 -18.07
N ILE A 116 3.96 33.18 -18.69
CA ILE A 116 2.66 33.25 -18.01
C ILE A 116 2.44 31.94 -17.25
N TRP A 117 2.15 32.04 -15.95
CA TRP A 117 1.70 30.90 -15.15
C TRP A 117 0.27 30.57 -15.54
N ALA A 118 0.04 29.43 -16.19
CA ALA A 118 -1.33 29.01 -16.50
C ALA A 118 -1.77 27.93 -15.51
N LEU A 119 -2.62 28.30 -14.56
CA LEU A 119 -3.23 27.42 -13.57
C LEU A 119 -4.52 26.86 -14.17
N ILE A 120 -4.51 25.58 -14.52
CA ILE A 120 -5.53 24.94 -15.33
C ILE A 120 -6.22 23.85 -14.51
N ASP A 121 -7.49 24.03 -14.21
CA ASP A 121 -8.35 23.01 -13.62
C ASP A 121 -9.31 22.48 -14.70
N VAL A 122 -9.10 21.23 -15.11
CA VAL A 122 -9.91 20.56 -16.14
C VAL A 122 -10.82 19.57 -15.45
N ASP A 123 -12.12 19.81 -15.57
CA ASP A 123 -13.16 18.97 -14.98
C ASP A 123 -13.34 17.65 -15.75
N ASP A 124 -14.40 16.91 -15.45
CA ASP A 124 -14.70 15.64 -16.12
C ASP A 124 -15.29 15.81 -17.52
N THR A 125 -15.72 17.02 -17.89
CA THR A 125 -16.48 17.29 -19.11
C THR A 125 -15.65 17.98 -20.19
N THR A 126 -14.54 18.63 -19.81
CA THR A 126 -13.70 19.42 -20.69
C THR A 126 -12.54 18.60 -21.25
N GLY A 127 -12.38 18.66 -22.58
CA GLY A 127 -11.17 18.17 -23.23
C GLY A 127 -9.96 19.05 -22.91
N GLU A 128 -8.80 18.69 -23.46
CA GLU A 128 -7.60 19.51 -23.35
C GLU A 128 -7.87 20.96 -23.82
N PRO A 129 -7.46 22.00 -23.06
CA PRO A 129 -7.71 23.38 -23.45
C PRO A 129 -7.09 23.72 -24.82
N ALA A 130 -7.90 24.33 -25.68
CA ALA A 130 -7.53 24.62 -27.07
C ALA A 130 -6.24 25.47 -27.16
N GLY A 131 -5.32 25.05 -28.04
CA GLY A 131 -4.07 25.77 -28.28
C GLY A 131 -2.98 25.60 -27.19
N LEU A 132 -3.28 24.97 -26.05
CA LEU A 132 -2.34 24.81 -24.93
C LEU A 132 -1.01 24.17 -25.35
N ALA A 133 -1.08 23.15 -26.21
CA ALA A 133 0.10 22.46 -26.69
C ALA A 133 1.00 23.30 -27.62
N GLY A 134 0.46 24.34 -28.26
CA GLY A 134 1.18 25.24 -29.16
C GLY A 134 1.59 26.57 -28.52
N ALA A 135 1.03 26.89 -27.35
CA ALA A 135 1.22 28.19 -26.69
C ALA A 135 2.69 28.45 -26.33
N ARG A 136 3.26 29.55 -26.82
CA ARG A 136 4.61 30.00 -26.46
C ARG A 136 4.54 30.95 -25.27
N GLY A 137 5.60 31.01 -24.45
CA GLY A 137 5.63 31.90 -23.29
C GLY A 137 4.64 31.53 -22.17
N VAL A 138 4.12 30.31 -22.15
CA VAL A 138 3.24 29.80 -21.09
C VAL A 138 3.91 28.64 -20.37
N PHE A 139 3.90 28.71 -19.04
CA PHE A 139 4.23 27.63 -18.12
C PHE A 139 2.95 27.03 -17.55
N PRO A 140 2.42 25.95 -18.17
CA PRO A 140 1.14 25.39 -17.74
C PRO A 140 1.29 24.47 -16.53
N ILE A 141 0.36 24.61 -15.60
CA ILE A 141 0.19 23.77 -14.42
C ILE A 141 -1.26 23.28 -14.47
N GLN A 142 -1.45 22.03 -14.88
CA GLN A 142 -2.77 21.44 -14.93
C GLN A 142 -3.01 20.55 -13.73
N ALA A 143 -4.09 20.79 -12.99
CA ALA A 143 -4.69 19.81 -12.11
C ALA A 143 -5.64 18.92 -12.92
N ALA A 144 -5.49 17.60 -12.83
CA ALA A 144 -6.43 16.67 -13.45
C ALA A 144 -6.58 15.39 -12.63
N SER A 145 -7.72 14.72 -12.77
CA SER A 145 -7.86 13.32 -12.34
C SER A 145 -6.92 12.43 -13.16
N PRO A 146 -6.62 11.19 -12.73
CA PRO A 146 -5.70 10.29 -13.42
C PRO A 146 -6.33 9.65 -14.68
N ASP A 147 -6.98 10.48 -15.50
CA ASP A 147 -7.55 10.14 -16.79
C ASP A 147 -6.69 10.76 -17.90
N PRO A 148 -5.88 9.95 -18.62
CA PRO A 148 -4.99 10.44 -19.66
C PRO A 148 -5.70 11.23 -20.77
N LYS A 149 -7.00 11.01 -21.01
CA LYS A 149 -7.75 11.74 -22.05
C LYS A 149 -7.69 13.27 -21.87
N ARG A 150 -7.50 13.74 -20.63
CA ARG A 150 -7.56 15.16 -20.25
C ARG A 150 -6.27 15.94 -20.45
N TYR A 151 -5.13 15.25 -20.55
CA TYR A 151 -3.82 15.91 -20.55
C TYR A 151 -2.81 15.31 -21.52
N ARG A 152 -3.10 14.16 -22.13
CA ARG A 152 -2.10 13.41 -22.89
C ARG A 152 -1.49 14.19 -24.05
N ASN A 153 -2.25 14.97 -24.82
CA ASN A 153 -1.68 15.57 -26.03
C ASN A 153 -0.67 16.68 -25.69
N TRP A 154 -1.01 17.60 -24.78
CA TRP A 154 -0.07 18.64 -24.36
C TRP A 154 1.04 18.08 -23.48
N LEU A 155 0.77 17.10 -22.59
CA LEU A 155 1.80 16.48 -21.74
C LEU A 155 2.95 15.95 -22.60
N ARG A 156 2.62 15.24 -23.69
CA ARG A 156 3.58 14.73 -24.67
C ARG A 156 4.23 15.84 -25.50
N LYS A 157 3.44 16.74 -26.10
CA LYS A 157 3.94 17.81 -26.98
C LYS A 157 4.88 18.77 -26.25
N ARG A 158 4.60 19.06 -24.98
CA ARG A 158 5.39 19.97 -24.15
C ARG A 158 6.45 19.25 -23.31
N LYS A 159 6.43 17.92 -23.23
CA LYS A 159 7.31 17.14 -22.33
C LYS A 159 7.13 17.56 -20.86
N ALA A 160 5.88 17.77 -20.44
CA ALA A 160 5.58 18.12 -19.05
C ALA A 160 6.02 16.99 -18.10
N VAL A 161 6.33 17.38 -16.87
CA VAL A 161 6.47 16.40 -15.77
C VAL A 161 5.12 16.15 -15.13
N MET A 162 4.94 14.92 -14.69
CA MET A 162 3.78 14.50 -13.93
C MET A 162 4.18 14.34 -12.47
N TRP A 163 3.59 15.18 -11.64
CA TRP A 163 3.70 15.15 -10.19
C TRP A 163 2.35 14.86 -9.60
N GLY A 164 2.29 14.54 -8.32
CA GLY A 164 0.99 14.56 -7.67
C GLY A 164 1.03 14.45 -6.18
N PHE A 165 -0.18 14.36 -5.64
CA PHE A 165 -0.39 14.46 -4.20
C PHE A 165 -0.42 13.08 -3.54
N PRO A 166 0.18 12.97 -2.33
CA PRO A 166 0.00 11.79 -1.51
C PRO A 166 -1.46 11.67 -1.07
N PHE A 167 -1.82 10.50 -0.53
CA PHE A 167 -3.08 10.37 0.20
C PHE A 167 -3.09 11.30 1.41
N TRP A 168 -4.29 11.69 1.82
CA TRP A 168 -4.44 12.48 3.03
C TRP A 168 -4.24 11.59 4.24
N THR A 169 -3.62 12.13 5.29
CA THR A 169 -3.61 11.46 6.59
C THR A 169 -5.01 11.49 7.21
N VAL A 170 -5.23 10.71 8.27
CA VAL A 170 -6.50 10.72 9.01
C VAL A 170 -6.76 12.13 9.57
N GLU A 171 -5.73 12.81 10.07
CA GLU A 171 -5.82 14.16 10.61
C GLU A 171 -6.17 15.18 9.52
N GLU A 172 -5.59 15.06 8.34
CA GLU A 172 -5.92 15.89 7.18
C GLU A 172 -7.36 15.65 6.72
N LEU A 173 -7.83 14.39 6.72
CA LEU A 173 -9.23 14.06 6.41
C LEU A 173 -10.20 14.66 7.43
N LEU A 174 -9.89 14.58 8.73
CA LEU A 174 -10.71 15.21 9.77
C LEU A 174 -10.73 16.74 9.63
N ALA A 175 -9.56 17.36 9.43
CA ALA A 175 -9.44 18.80 9.27
C ALA A 175 -10.18 19.30 8.01
N GLY A 176 -10.10 18.54 6.91
CA GLY A 176 -10.77 18.90 5.67
C GLY A 176 -12.26 18.63 5.69
N TRP A 177 -12.71 17.65 6.47
CA TRP A 177 -14.12 17.45 6.70
C TRP A 177 -14.73 18.64 7.45
N LYS A 178 -14.05 19.18 8.48
CA LYS A 178 -14.51 20.34 9.26
C LYS A 178 -14.76 21.61 8.43
N VAL A 179 -14.15 21.73 7.26
CA VAL A 179 -14.35 22.86 6.35
C VAL A 179 -15.39 22.60 5.25
N GLN A 180 -15.98 21.40 5.17
CA GLN A 180 -17.07 21.10 4.24
C GLN A 180 -18.36 21.78 4.68
N LYS A 181 -19.18 22.19 3.70
CA LYS A 181 -20.48 22.85 3.95
C LYS A 181 -21.41 21.96 4.78
N GLN A 182 -21.39 20.66 4.52
CA GLN A 182 -22.26 19.66 5.14
C GLN A 182 -21.77 19.20 6.52
N TYR A 183 -20.58 19.62 6.99
CA TYR A 183 -20.02 19.13 8.26
C TYR A 183 -20.95 19.36 9.46
N ALA A 184 -21.46 20.58 9.62
CA ALA A 184 -22.31 20.93 10.76
C ALA A 184 -23.63 20.15 10.76
N GLU A 185 -24.20 19.91 9.58
CA GLU A 185 -25.42 19.11 9.40
C GLU A 185 -25.15 17.65 9.77
N THR A 186 -24.10 17.05 9.22
CA THR A 186 -23.76 15.64 9.50
C THR A 186 -23.40 15.42 10.99
N ILE A 187 -22.73 16.36 11.65
CA ILE A 187 -22.45 16.26 13.10
C ILE A 187 -23.74 16.35 13.92
N ALA A 188 -24.68 17.22 13.53
CA ALA A 188 -25.98 17.29 14.19
C ALA A 188 -26.79 15.99 14.01
N ASP A 189 -26.72 15.37 12.83
CA ASP A 189 -27.35 14.08 12.56
C ASP A 189 -26.75 12.94 13.42
N ILE A 190 -25.42 12.94 13.57
CA ILE A 190 -24.71 11.99 14.45
C ILE A 190 -25.13 12.19 15.91
N ASP A 191 -25.14 13.44 16.39
CA ASP A 191 -25.55 13.77 17.75
C ASP A 191 -27.01 13.37 18.01
N TYR A 192 -27.90 13.67 17.06
CA TYR A 192 -29.29 13.24 17.13
C TYR A 192 -29.40 11.72 17.26
N TRP A 193 -28.66 10.97 16.45
CA TRP A 193 -28.66 9.50 16.50
C TRP A 193 -28.15 8.96 17.84
N LEU A 194 -27.03 9.48 18.34
CA LEU A 194 -26.45 9.07 19.63
C LEU A 194 -27.45 9.24 20.78
N ASN A 195 -28.25 10.30 20.74
CA ASN A 195 -29.24 10.63 21.78
C ASN A 195 -30.60 9.92 21.62
N HIS A 196 -30.88 9.30 20.46
CA HIS A 196 -32.19 8.68 20.16
C HIS A 196 -32.09 7.21 19.71
N ARG A 197 -31.03 6.50 20.12
CA ARG A 197 -30.75 5.12 19.67
C ARG A 197 -31.90 4.13 19.93
N ASP A 198 -32.64 4.33 21.01
CA ASP A 198 -33.74 3.47 21.44
C ASP A 198 -35.09 3.81 20.79
N ASP A 199 -35.18 4.91 20.04
CA ASP A 199 -36.41 5.31 19.33
C ASP A 199 -36.54 4.46 18.04
N PRO A 200 -37.69 3.81 17.76
CA PRO A 200 -37.95 3.18 16.48
C PRO A 200 -37.76 4.19 15.34
N VAL A 201 -36.65 4.04 14.61
CA VAL A 201 -36.19 4.93 13.54
C VAL A 201 -37.34 5.23 12.58
N LYS A 202 -37.67 6.51 12.40
CA LYS A 202 -38.61 6.92 11.34
C LYS A 202 -37.97 6.62 9.97
N PRO A 203 -38.73 6.06 9.00
CA PRO A 203 -38.20 5.66 7.69
C PRO A 203 -37.54 6.79 6.87
N GLU A 204 -37.84 8.05 7.20
CA GLU A 204 -37.30 9.24 6.54
C GLU A 204 -35.80 9.49 6.78
N PHE A 205 -35.14 8.61 7.55
CA PHE A 205 -33.75 8.72 7.98
C PHE A 205 -32.89 7.54 7.48
N GLU A 206 -32.96 7.18 6.19
CA GLU A 206 -32.15 6.09 5.60
C GLU A 206 -30.64 6.28 5.81
N LEU A 207 -30.17 7.54 5.81
CA LEU A 207 -28.78 7.90 6.15
C LEU A 207 -28.36 7.37 7.53
N HIS A 208 -29.30 7.44 8.49
CA HIS A 208 -29.08 6.96 9.85
C HIS A 208 -29.02 5.45 9.92
N LEU A 209 -29.68 4.69 9.03
CA LEU A 209 -29.64 3.24 9.10
C LEU A 209 -28.24 2.70 8.74
N ILE A 210 -27.62 3.22 7.68
CA ILE A 210 -26.28 2.79 7.27
C ILE A 210 -25.24 3.22 8.32
N HIS A 211 -25.28 4.48 8.76
CA HIS A 211 -24.40 4.94 9.84
C HIS A 211 -24.63 4.18 11.14
N ARG A 212 -25.88 3.87 11.48
CA ARG A 212 -26.23 3.05 12.64
C ARG A 212 -25.61 1.67 12.54
N THR A 213 -25.85 0.93 11.46
CA THR A 213 -25.29 -0.42 11.29
C THR A 213 -23.77 -0.39 11.35
N THR A 214 -23.15 0.59 10.68
CA THR A 214 -21.69 0.76 10.73
C THR A 214 -21.18 1.06 12.14
N LEU A 215 -21.81 1.99 12.88
CA LEU A 215 -21.40 2.33 14.24
C LEU A 215 -21.65 1.17 15.20
N GLU A 216 -22.78 0.48 15.07
CA GLU A 216 -23.08 -0.72 15.84
C GLU A 216 -22.03 -1.80 15.57
N ASP A 217 -21.75 -2.13 14.32
CA ASP A 217 -20.73 -3.11 13.93
C ASP A 217 -19.34 -2.71 14.45
N ALA A 218 -18.98 -1.43 14.33
CA ALA A 218 -17.69 -0.93 14.79
C ALA A 218 -17.55 -1.00 16.32
N LEU A 219 -18.60 -0.64 17.05
CA LEU A 219 -18.63 -0.65 18.51
C LEU A 219 -18.71 -2.08 19.08
N PHE A 220 -19.52 -2.94 18.47
CA PHE A 220 -19.68 -4.33 18.92
C PHE A 220 -18.51 -5.23 18.55
N SER A 221 -17.83 -4.95 17.44
CA SER A 221 -16.62 -5.71 17.06
C SER A 221 -15.44 -5.45 17.99
N GLY A 222 -15.49 -4.40 18.83
CA GLY A 222 -14.39 -3.99 19.69
C GLY A 222 -13.10 -3.69 18.92
N GLN A 223 -13.21 -3.51 17.60
CA GLN A 223 -12.08 -3.18 16.76
C GLN A 223 -11.69 -1.74 17.09
N ASN A 224 -10.50 -1.57 17.69
CA ASN A 224 -9.87 -0.26 17.77
C ASN A 224 -9.54 0.18 16.33
N PHE A 225 -10.46 0.88 15.69
CA PHE A 225 -10.29 1.53 14.38
C PHE A 225 -9.38 2.77 14.45
N ILE A 226 -8.79 3.04 15.61
CA ILE A 226 -7.69 3.99 15.71
C ILE A 226 -6.52 3.36 14.96
N HIS A 227 -6.42 3.72 13.68
CA HIS A 227 -5.27 3.43 12.86
C HIS A 227 -4.02 3.76 13.68
N ASN A 228 -3.08 2.82 13.78
CA ASN A 228 -1.84 3.04 14.52
C ASN A 228 -1.11 4.26 13.90
N GLU A 229 -1.24 5.45 14.50
CA GLU A 229 -0.51 6.69 14.15
C GLU A 229 1.02 6.50 14.09
N GLN A 230 1.53 5.35 14.50
CA GLN A 230 2.94 4.97 14.48
C GLN A 230 3.46 4.48 13.12
N GLU A 231 2.61 4.11 12.14
CA GLU A 231 3.12 3.62 10.85
C GLU A 231 3.87 4.71 10.05
N ASP A 232 3.45 5.97 10.16
CA ASP A 232 4.13 7.08 9.48
C ASP A 232 5.34 7.62 10.26
N LYS A 233 5.35 7.53 11.61
CA LYS A 233 6.46 8.06 12.43
C LYS A 233 7.73 7.20 12.39
N ILE A 234 7.62 5.89 12.20
CA ILE A 234 8.78 4.98 12.29
C ILE A 234 9.74 5.12 11.10
N PHE A 235 9.26 5.60 9.94
CA PHE A 235 10.13 5.83 8.78
C PHE A 235 10.98 7.11 8.89
N GLU A 236 10.57 8.09 9.70
CA GLU A 236 11.33 9.34 9.86
C GLU A 236 12.52 9.18 10.84
N ASP A 237 12.40 8.32 11.86
CA ASP A 237 13.46 8.12 12.86
C ASP A 237 14.65 7.26 12.37
N GLU A 238 14.53 6.50 11.26
CA GLU A 238 15.63 5.66 10.72
C GLU A 238 16.57 6.41 9.74
N GLN A 239 16.36 7.70 9.46
CA GLN A 239 17.24 8.49 8.56
C GLN A 239 18.19 9.48 9.27
N GLY A 240 18.26 9.44 10.60
CA GLY A 240 19.06 10.38 11.41
C GLY A 240 20.43 9.88 11.87
N ASP A 241 21.19 9.18 11.03
CA ASP A 241 22.60 8.85 11.34
C ASP A 241 23.50 9.28 10.17
N GLU A 242 23.54 10.60 9.92
CA GLU A 242 24.66 11.21 9.20
C GLU A 242 25.85 11.21 10.15
N THR A 243 26.82 10.36 9.81
CA THR A 243 28.17 10.30 10.39
C THR A 243 28.77 11.70 10.50
N VAL A 244 28.79 12.24 11.72
CA VAL A 244 29.72 13.31 12.09
C VAL A 244 31.10 12.67 12.13
N GLU A 245 32.00 13.14 11.26
CA GLU A 245 33.42 12.83 11.33
C GLU A 245 33.97 13.37 12.66
N GLU A 246 34.09 12.49 13.67
CA GLU A 246 34.75 12.83 14.94
C GLU A 246 36.23 12.44 14.88
N GLU A 247 37.06 13.44 15.13
CA GLU A 247 38.51 13.37 15.15
C GLU A 247 39.04 12.37 16.19
N GLN A 248 40.13 11.72 15.79
CA GLN A 248 40.94 10.81 16.59
C GLN A 248 41.33 11.39 17.95
N ARG A 249 41.02 10.65 19.02
CA ARG A 249 41.81 10.66 20.26
C ARG A 249 42.10 9.24 20.71
N ASP A 250 43.40 8.95 20.76
CA ASP A 250 44.00 7.86 21.54
C ASP A 250 43.59 8.01 23.01
N GLU A 251 43.16 6.91 23.63
CA GLU A 251 43.49 6.63 25.03
C GLU A 251 43.24 5.14 25.37
N THR A 252 43.99 4.71 26.36
CA THR A 252 44.49 3.36 26.67
C THR A 252 43.57 2.52 27.56
N VAL A 253 43.63 1.20 27.35
CA VAL A 253 43.65 0.07 28.32
C VAL A 253 43.12 0.32 29.74
N GLU A 254 42.14 -0.50 30.17
CA GLU A 254 42.22 -1.29 31.41
C GLU A 254 41.18 -2.44 31.43
N ASP A 255 41.68 -3.63 31.74
CA ASP A 255 40.95 -4.88 31.98
C ASP A 255 40.30 -4.85 33.36
N GLU A 256 39.02 -5.24 33.49
CA GLU A 256 38.49 -5.78 34.75
C GLU A 256 37.55 -6.96 34.50
N ASP A 257 37.98 -8.11 35.02
CA ASP A 257 37.21 -9.33 35.22
C ASP A 257 36.15 -9.14 36.31
N GLU A 258 34.89 -9.48 36.07
CA GLU A 258 33.95 -9.83 37.14
C GLU A 258 33.10 -11.06 36.78
N ASP A 259 33.47 -12.17 37.42
CA ASP A 259 32.63 -13.34 37.66
C ASP A 259 31.48 -13.00 38.61
N MET A 260 30.23 -13.35 38.26
CA MET A 260 29.24 -13.69 39.29
C MET A 260 28.13 -14.63 38.79
N HIS A 261 28.07 -15.78 39.47
CA HIS A 261 26.97 -16.74 39.47
C HIS A 261 25.63 -16.13 39.93
N MET A 262 24.51 -16.62 39.39
CA MET A 262 23.58 -17.52 40.12
C MET A 262 22.33 -17.80 39.29
N ALA A 263 21.90 -19.07 39.34
CA ALA A 263 20.71 -19.60 38.71
C ALA A 263 19.48 -19.38 39.59
N GLU A 264 18.41 -18.83 39.02
CA GLU A 264 17.07 -18.90 39.60
C GLU A 264 16.10 -19.54 38.60
N TYR A 265 15.35 -20.51 39.12
CA TYR A 265 14.30 -21.27 38.43
C TYR A 265 13.06 -20.39 38.20
N PRO A 266 12.37 -20.47 37.04
CA PRO A 266 11.07 -19.83 36.89
C PRO A 266 9.96 -20.70 37.52
N GLY A 267 9.28 -20.12 38.50
CA GLY A 267 8.04 -20.61 39.08
C GLY A 267 6.81 -20.30 38.20
N ASN A 268 5.72 -20.97 38.55
CA ASN A 268 4.47 -21.21 37.83
C ASN A 268 3.53 -19.98 37.64
N ASP A 269 3.99 -18.87 37.03
CA ASP A 269 3.23 -17.61 36.88
C ASP A 269 2.17 -17.58 35.75
N THR A 270 1.98 -18.69 35.03
CA THR A 270 1.18 -18.68 33.78
C THR A 270 -0.34 -18.60 34.03
N GLN A 271 -0.82 -18.99 35.22
CA GLN A 271 -2.26 -19.02 35.51
C GLN A 271 -2.81 -17.67 36.02
N GLU A 272 -2.01 -16.91 36.77
CA GLU A 272 -2.41 -15.61 37.32
C GLU A 272 -2.37 -14.52 36.23
N GLN A 273 -1.45 -14.61 35.27
CA GLN A 273 -1.40 -13.71 34.11
C GLN A 273 -2.57 -13.93 33.13
N ALA A 274 -3.06 -15.16 33.00
CA ALA A 274 -4.21 -15.46 32.14
C ALA A 274 -5.54 -14.96 32.74
N GLN A 275 -5.70 -15.03 34.06
CA GLN A 275 -6.88 -14.47 34.75
C GLN A 275 -6.86 -12.93 34.72
N LYS A 276 -5.70 -12.30 34.92
CA LYS A 276 -5.57 -10.83 34.86
C LYS A 276 -5.83 -10.26 33.46
N ALA A 277 -5.36 -10.94 32.40
CA ALA A 277 -5.69 -10.56 31.02
C ALA A 277 -7.20 -10.72 30.71
N THR A 278 -7.88 -11.68 31.35
CA THR A 278 -9.32 -11.89 31.16
C THR A 278 -10.16 -10.83 31.91
N GLU A 279 -9.69 -10.34 33.06
CA GLU A 279 -10.34 -9.25 33.81
C GLU A 279 -10.09 -7.87 33.19
N GLU A 280 -8.89 -7.58 32.70
CA GLU A 280 -8.59 -6.31 31.98
C GLU A 280 -9.41 -6.17 30.68
N THR A 281 -9.77 -7.30 30.04
CA THR A 281 -10.62 -7.27 28.83
C THR A 281 -12.09 -6.98 29.16
N LYS A 282 -12.55 -7.26 30.39
CA LYS A 282 -13.93 -6.95 30.83
C LYS A 282 -14.11 -5.50 31.30
N GLU A 283 -13.04 -4.83 31.73
CA GLU A 283 -13.10 -3.43 32.22
C GLU A 283 -12.99 -2.36 31.13
N GLN A 284 -12.65 -2.71 29.89
CA GLN A 284 -12.49 -1.72 28.80
C GLN A 284 -13.71 -1.54 27.89
N GLN A 285 -14.84 -2.22 28.17
CA GLN A 285 -16.10 -1.89 27.49
C GLN A 285 -16.67 -0.61 28.11
N GLN A 286 -16.17 0.55 27.68
CA GLN A 286 -16.80 1.82 27.99
C GLN A 286 -18.29 1.73 27.60
N PRO A 287 -19.22 2.13 28.49
CA PRO A 287 -20.63 2.11 28.15
C PRO A 287 -20.85 3.02 26.94
N VAL A 288 -21.47 2.47 25.90
CA VAL A 288 -21.73 3.14 24.60
C VAL A 288 -22.36 4.54 24.76
N SER A 289 -23.01 4.81 25.90
CA SER A 289 -23.56 6.12 26.29
C SER A 289 -22.53 7.25 26.48
N SER A 290 -21.21 7.00 26.39
CA SER A 290 -20.18 8.05 26.56
C SER A 290 -19.59 8.60 25.27
N ILE A 291 -19.94 8.05 24.11
CA ILE A 291 -19.34 8.47 22.83
C ILE A 291 -19.92 9.81 22.43
N ASN A 292 -19.06 10.81 22.28
CA ASN A 292 -19.49 12.12 21.77
C ASN A 292 -19.58 12.11 20.23
N PRO A 293 -20.29 13.09 19.62
CA PRO A 293 -20.46 13.13 18.17
C PRO A 293 -19.15 13.17 17.38
N GLU A 294 -18.10 13.80 17.90
CA GLU A 294 -16.79 13.86 17.23
C GLU A 294 -16.07 12.50 17.20
N GLU A 295 -16.20 11.71 18.28
CA GLU A 295 -15.67 10.35 18.35
C GLU A 295 -16.41 9.41 17.41
N ALA A 296 -17.75 9.48 17.38
CA ALA A 296 -18.55 8.72 16.41
C ALA A 296 -18.18 9.08 14.96
N ALA A 297 -17.95 10.37 14.69
CA ALA A 297 -17.44 10.88 13.42
C ALA A 297 -16.09 10.25 13.03
N LYS A 298 -15.14 10.11 13.98
CA LYS A 298 -13.86 9.43 13.74
C LYS A 298 -14.04 7.95 13.42
N ILE A 299 -14.94 7.25 14.12
CA ILE A 299 -15.26 5.84 13.86
C ILE A 299 -15.82 5.67 12.45
N LEU A 300 -16.78 6.51 12.04
CA LEU A 300 -17.34 6.51 10.69
C LEU A 300 -16.28 6.80 9.63
N LEU A 301 -15.39 7.77 9.89
CA LEU A 301 -14.28 8.08 9.00
C LEU A 301 -13.34 6.89 8.82
N SER A 302 -12.91 6.25 9.91
CA SER A 302 -12.07 5.06 9.84
C SER A 302 -12.76 3.93 9.09
N HIS A 303 -14.06 3.70 9.32
CA HIS A 303 -14.82 2.71 8.56
C HIS A 303 -14.85 3.02 7.06
N ALA A 304 -15.08 4.29 6.69
CA ALA A 304 -15.08 4.73 5.30
C ALA A 304 -13.72 4.47 4.63
N ILE A 305 -12.62 4.76 5.34
CA ILE A 305 -11.26 4.50 4.86
C ILE A 305 -11.02 3.00 4.69
N THR A 306 -11.36 2.19 5.69
CA THR A 306 -11.21 0.72 5.64
C THR A 306 -12.04 0.11 4.51
N LYS A 307 -13.21 0.68 4.19
CA LYS A 307 -14.13 0.12 3.19
C LYS A 307 -13.90 0.65 1.78
N TYR A 308 -13.59 1.93 1.61
CA TYR A 308 -13.51 2.60 0.30
C TYR A 308 -12.15 3.21 -0.03
N GLY A 309 -11.22 3.17 0.92
CA GLY A 309 -9.84 3.65 0.78
C GLY A 309 -9.67 5.12 1.16
N TRP A 310 -8.48 5.64 0.85
CA TRP A 310 -8.02 6.97 1.29
C TRP A 310 -8.41 8.13 0.38
N ALA A 311 -9.25 7.89 -0.62
CA ALA A 311 -9.69 8.95 -1.52
C ALA A 311 -10.69 9.86 -0.78
N ALA A 312 -10.26 11.07 -0.42
CA ALA A 312 -11.07 12.03 0.32
C ALA A 312 -12.47 12.25 -0.27
N ARG A 313 -12.62 12.18 -1.61
CA ARG A 313 -13.94 12.24 -2.25
C ARG A 313 -14.85 11.12 -1.77
N ASP A 314 -14.38 9.87 -1.82
CA ASP A 314 -15.21 8.72 -1.46
C ASP A 314 -15.49 8.68 0.05
N VAL A 315 -14.50 9.09 0.86
CA VAL A 315 -14.63 9.20 2.31
C VAL A 315 -15.68 10.26 2.70
N TYR A 316 -15.60 11.48 2.16
CA TYR A 316 -16.58 12.53 2.46
C TYR A 316 -17.94 12.25 1.85
N GLU A 317 -17.99 11.71 0.62
CA GLU A 317 -19.25 11.28 0.01
C GLU A 317 -19.90 10.19 0.87
N TYR A 318 -19.13 9.32 1.55
CA TYR A 318 -19.67 8.32 2.45
C TYR A 318 -20.26 8.97 3.71
N LEU A 319 -19.54 9.92 4.33
CA LEU A 319 -20.02 10.61 5.53
C LEU A 319 -21.29 11.45 5.27
N HIS A 320 -21.43 12.01 4.08
CA HIS A 320 -22.56 12.88 3.73
C HIS A 320 -23.68 12.19 2.96
N SER A 321 -23.38 11.09 2.26
CA SER A 321 -24.29 10.39 1.35
C SER A 321 -23.86 8.92 1.19
N PRO A 322 -23.86 8.13 2.28
CA PRO A 322 -23.34 6.77 2.31
C PRO A 322 -24.00 5.88 1.26
N ALA A 323 -25.31 6.02 1.03
CA ALA A 323 -26.03 5.27 0.00
C ALA A 323 -25.43 5.48 -1.40
N ALA A 324 -25.07 6.72 -1.76
CA ALA A 324 -24.50 7.02 -3.08
C ALA A 324 -23.09 6.40 -3.26
N VAL A 325 -22.26 6.41 -2.21
CA VAL A 325 -20.93 5.77 -2.25
C VAL A 325 -21.05 4.26 -2.31
N VAL A 326 -21.91 3.69 -1.47
CA VAL A 326 -22.22 2.26 -1.47
C VAL A 326 -22.70 1.87 -2.87
N ASP A 327 -23.74 2.50 -3.40
CA ASP A 327 -24.30 2.15 -4.70
C ASP A 327 -23.28 2.28 -5.83
N SER A 328 -22.44 3.32 -5.82
CA SER A 328 -21.43 3.50 -6.87
C SER A 328 -20.29 2.47 -6.82
N HIS A 329 -19.83 2.08 -5.63
CA HIS A 329 -18.81 1.03 -5.48
C HIS A 329 -19.41 -0.35 -5.71
N GLU A 330 -20.59 -0.62 -5.16
CA GLU A 330 -21.34 -1.86 -5.37
C GLU A 330 -21.70 -2.05 -6.83
N TYR A 331 -22.08 -1.00 -7.55
CA TYR A 331 -22.31 -1.08 -8.99
C TYR A 331 -21.06 -1.55 -9.74
N ALA A 332 -19.90 -0.98 -9.42
CA ALA A 332 -18.63 -1.40 -10.02
C ALA A 332 -18.29 -2.86 -9.68
N LEU A 333 -18.50 -3.28 -8.44
CA LEU A 333 -18.19 -4.65 -7.97
C LEU A 333 -19.23 -5.69 -8.42
N LYS A 334 -20.50 -5.30 -8.65
CA LYS A 334 -21.58 -6.17 -9.15
C LYS A 334 -21.42 -6.53 -10.63
N LEU A 335 -20.55 -5.85 -11.37
CA LEU A 335 -20.20 -6.25 -12.73
C LEU A 335 -19.65 -7.70 -12.75
N ARG A 336 -19.73 -8.32 -13.92
CA ARG A 336 -19.19 -9.68 -14.14
C ARG A 336 -17.68 -9.65 -13.89
N ALA A 337 -17.13 -10.72 -13.31
CA ALA A 337 -15.71 -10.84 -12.97
C ALA A 337 -14.77 -10.39 -14.10
N GLU A 338 -15.06 -10.83 -15.33
CA GLU A 338 -14.29 -10.45 -16.51
C GLU A 338 -14.32 -8.95 -16.79
N ALA A 339 -15.48 -8.30 -16.64
CA ALA A 339 -15.62 -6.87 -16.90
C ALA A 339 -14.87 -6.04 -15.86
N VAL A 340 -14.94 -6.43 -14.57
CA VAL A 340 -14.26 -5.74 -13.47
C VAL A 340 -12.74 -5.79 -13.64
N TRP A 341 -12.19 -6.97 -13.91
CA TRP A 341 -10.75 -7.15 -14.10
C TRP A 341 -10.26 -6.56 -15.42
N GLU A 342 -11.06 -6.56 -16.48
CA GLU A 342 -10.73 -5.90 -17.74
C GLU A 342 -10.69 -4.37 -17.61
N ASP A 343 -11.63 -3.77 -16.88
CA ASP A 343 -11.60 -2.32 -16.58
C ASP A 343 -10.38 -1.96 -15.70
N THR A 344 -10.10 -2.79 -14.69
CA THR A 344 -8.90 -2.64 -13.84
C THR A 344 -7.62 -2.71 -14.67
N PHE A 345 -7.53 -3.71 -15.54
CA PHE A 345 -6.43 -3.92 -16.45
C PHE A 345 -6.22 -2.74 -17.39
N LYS A 346 -7.27 -2.28 -18.07
CA LYS A 346 -7.20 -1.11 -18.97
C LYS A 346 -6.77 0.13 -18.23
N PHE A 347 -7.30 0.37 -17.03
CA PHE A 347 -6.89 1.53 -16.24
C PHE A 347 -5.40 1.50 -15.90
N VAL A 348 -4.90 0.39 -15.36
CA VAL A 348 -3.49 0.25 -15.01
C VAL A 348 -2.61 0.35 -16.25
N GLN A 349 -2.97 -0.31 -17.35
CA GLN A 349 -2.23 -0.22 -18.61
C GLN A 349 -2.23 1.20 -19.18
N HIS A 350 -3.34 1.93 -19.11
CA HIS A 350 -3.44 3.32 -19.56
C HIS A 350 -2.61 4.26 -18.70
N PHE A 351 -2.62 4.04 -17.38
CA PHE A 351 -1.89 4.90 -16.45
C PHE A 351 -0.38 4.64 -16.49
N VAL A 352 0.04 3.37 -16.58
CA VAL A 352 1.44 2.92 -16.48
C VAL A 352 2.14 2.83 -17.84
N VAL A 353 1.59 2.03 -18.76
CA VAL A 353 2.31 1.62 -20.00
C VAL A 353 2.05 2.61 -21.13
N THR A 354 0.78 2.87 -21.39
CA THR A 354 0.36 3.65 -22.56
C THR A 354 0.23 5.12 -22.20
N ARG A 355 1.39 5.77 -22.05
CA ARG A 355 1.49 7.19 -22.39
C ARG A 355 1.02 7.45 -23.84
N ASP A 356 0.92 6.40 -24.65
CA ASP A 356 0.36 6.43 -26.00
C ASP A 356 -0.68 5.32 -26.33
N ALA A 357 -1.95 5.69 -26.57
CA ALA A 357 -2.79 5.29 -27.73
C ALA A 357 -4.15 4.62 -27.51
N PHE A 358 -4.66 4.43 -26.29
CA PHE A 358 -6.03 3.92 -26.12
C PHE A 358 -7.07 5.01 -25.87
N ALA A 359 -8.22 4.91 -26.56
CA ALA A 359 -9.37 5.81 -26.46
C ALA A 359 -10.53 5.23 -25.64
N GLY A 360 -10.33 4.08 -24.98
CA GLY A 360 -11.35 3.42 -24.19
C GLY A 360 -11.72 4.22 -22.95
N ASP A 361 -13.02 4.37 -22.68
CA ASP A 361 -13.48 4.86 -21.40
C ASP A 361 -13.35 3.79 -20.32
N VAL A 362 -12.94 4.21 -19.12
CA VAL A 362 -12.78 3.30 -17.97
C VAL A 362 -13.55 3.86 -16.78
N PRO A 363 -14.90 3.89 -16.87
CA PRO A 363 -15.75 4.71 -16.01
C PRO A 363 -15.73 4.28 -14.54
N HIS A 364 -15.34 3.04 -14.23
CA HIS A 364 -15.43 2.47 -12.88
C HIS A 364 -14.10 2.23 -12.17
N SER A 365 -12.97 2.30 -12.87
CA SER A 365 -11.69 1.89 -12.27
C SER A 365 -11.25 2.78 -11.12
N HIS A 366 -11.65 4.05 -11.11
CA HIS A 366 -11.37 4.93 -9.96
C HIS A 366 -12.17 4.55 -8.70
N ARG A 367 -13.13 3.61 -8.76
CA ARG A 367 -13.86 3.06 -7.60
C ARG A 367 -13.21 1.77 -7.08
N ILE A 368 -12.30 1.16 -7.85
CA ILE A 368 -11.61 -0.10 -7.50
C ILE A 368 -10.13 0.15 -7.21
N ILE A 369 -9.47 0.94 -8.05
CA ILE A 369 -8.04 1.21 -8.01
C ILE A 369 -7.78 2.63 -7.53
N ALA A 370 -6.83 2.75 -6.61
CA ALA A 370 -6.18 3.98 -6.24
C ALA A 370 -4.75 4.01 -6.81
N ILE A 371 -4.15 5.19 -6.85
CA ILE A 371 -2.79 5.40 -7.30
C ILE A 371 -2.06 6.02 -6.11
N LYS A 372 -1.09 5.28 -5.58
CA LYS A 372 -0.26 5.67 -4.44
C LYS A 372 1.05 6.25 -4.95
N LEU A 373 1.49 7.34 -4.35
CA LEU A 373 2.79 7.95 -4.60
C LEU A 373 3.88 7.13 -3.88
N SER A 374 5.02 6.88 -4.53
CA SER A 374 6.17 6.27 -3.86
C SER A 374 6.75 7.24 -2.82
N SER A 375 6.74 6.87 -1.54
CA SER A 375 7.25 7.71 -0.44
C SER A 375 8.74 8.06 -0.59
N GLU A 376 9.53 7.15 -1.18
CA GLU A 376 10.97 7.34 -1.44
C GLU A 376 11.27 8.51 -2.39
N VAL A 377 10.27 9.02 -3.12
CA VAL A 377 10.46 10.00 -4.21
C VAL A 377 9.90 11.39 -3.87
N VAL A 378 9.42 11.63 -2.64
CA VAL A 378 9.18 13.01 -2.17
C VAL A 378 10.51 13.77 -1.93
N GLY A 379 11.63 13.16 -2.33
CA GLY A 379 12.94 13.79 -2.51
C GLY A 379 12.99 14.82 -3.65
N THR A 380 13.91 15.77 -3.51
CA THR A 380 14.07 17.06 -4.19
C THR A 380 14.27 17.06 -5.72
N SER A 381 14.07 15.93 -6.43
CA SER A 381 14.32 15.87 -7.88
C SER A 381 13.28 16.65 -8.68
N LEU A 382 13.66 17.87 -9.09
CA LEU A 382 12.85 18.77 -9.93
C LEU A 382 12.68 18.30 -11.38
N LYS A 383 13.41 17.24 -11.80
CA LYS A 383 13.49 16.80 -13.20
C LYS A 383 12.68 15.53 -13.49
N GLU A 384 12.33 14.77 -12.46
CA GLU A 384 11.73 13.46 -12.64
C GLU A 384 10.21 13.50 -12.47
N ASN A 385 9.55 12.57 -13.16
CA ASN A 385 8.16 12.26 -12.86
C ASN A 385 8.13 11.58 -11.50
N ASP A 386 7.09 11.88 -10.73
CA ASP A 386 6.81 11.12 -9.53
C ASP A 386 6.56 9.65 -9.91
N LYS A 387 7.03 8.71 -9.08
CA LYS A 387 6.77 7.28 -9.24
C LYS A 387 5.45 6.92 -8.58
N TRP A 388 4.67 6.10 -9.27
CA TRP A 388 3.30 5.79 -8.90
C TRP A 388 3.06 4.30 -8.93
N PHE A 389 2.23 3.83 -8.00
CA PHE A 389 1.82 2.43 -7.94
C PHE A 389 0.30 2.35 -7.85
N PRO A 390 -0.37 1.70 -8.81
CA PRO A 390 -1.76 1.34 -8.68
C PRO A 390 -1.90 0.31 -7.57
N ILE A 391 -2.84 0.57 -6.66
CA ILE A 391 -3.21 -0.32 -5.56
C ILE A 391 -4.71 -0.54 -5.61
N ILE A 392 -5.20 -1.68 -5.13
CA ILE A 392 -6.63 -1.83 -4.85
C ILE A 392 -6.96 -0.93 -3.66
N LYS A 393 -8.08 -0.20 -3.74
CA LYS A 393 -8.38 0.94 -2.88
C LYS A 393 -8.43 0.65 -1.39
N SER A 394 -8.92 -0.53 -1.02
CA SER A 394 -9.19 -0.90 0.35
C SER A 394 -9.22 -2.42 0.48
N ASP A 395 -9.07 -2.92 1.71
CA ASP A 395 -9.15 -4.36 2.00
C ASP A 395 -10.51 -4.96 1.62
N TYR A 396 -11.60 -4.21 1.84
CA TYR A 396 -12.94 -4.62 1.42
C TYR A 396 -13.01 -4.84 -0.10
N ILE A 397 -12.54 -3.86 -0.88
CA ILE A 397 -12.55 -3.93 -2.34
C ILE A 397 -11.62 -5.06 -2.81
N THR A 398 -10.47 -5.28 -2.15
CA THR A 398 -9.59 -6.40 -2.49
C THR A 398 -10.27 -7.73 -2.26
N GLY A 399 -10.96 -7.92 -1.13
CA GLY A 399 -11.71 -9.15 -0.87
C GLY A 399 -12.77 -9.46 -1.93
N GLU A 400 -13.48 -8.43 -2.42
CA GLU A 400 -14.44 -8.58 -3.52
C GLU A 400 -13.74 -8.88 -4.86
N MET A 401 -12.62 -8.20 -5.15
CA MET A 401 -11.81 -8.43 -6.34
C MET A 401 -11.23 -9.85 -6.40
N ASP A 402 -10.78 -10.39 -5.26
CA ASP A 402 -10.28 -11.76 -5.16
C ASP A 402 -11.39 -12.77 -5.46
N GLN A 403 -12.59 -12.58 -4.91
CA GLN A 403 -13.74 -13.44 -5.22
C GLN A 403 -14.09 -13.41 -6.71
N LYS A 404 -13.97 -12.24 -7.37
CA LYS A 404 -14.16 -12.12 -8.82
C LYS A 404 -13.04 -12.83 -9.58
N LEU A 405 -11.79 -12.71 -9.12
CA LEU A 405 -10.64 -13.36 -9.74
C LEU A 405 -10.78 -14.89 -9.71
N LEU A 406 -11.29 -15.45 -8.62
CA LEU A 406 -11.59 -16.90 -8.50
C LEU A 406 -12.68 -17.40 -9.47
N GLN A 407 -13.50 -16.50 -10.00
CA GLN A 407 -14.52 -16.84 -11.02
C GLN A 407 -13.95 -16.84 -12.45
N LEU A 408 -12.73 -16.36 -12.64
CA LEU A 408 -12.07 -16.33 -13.94
C LEU A 408 -11.45 -17.68 -14.28
N THR A 409 -11.21 -17.90 -15.58
CA THR A 409 -10.42 -19.05 -16.02
C THR A 409 -8.97 -18.87 -15.59
N GLU A 410 -8.28 -19.98 -15.34
CA GLU A 410 -6.85 -19.95 -14.99
C GLU A 410 -6.04 -19.18 -16.05
N GLU A 411 -6.29 -19.41 -17.34
CA GLU A 411 -5.66 -18.66 -18.44
C GLU A 411 -5.78 -17.14 -18.30
N LYS A 412 -6.95 -16.62 -17.91
CA LYS A 412 -7.16 -15.17 -17.72
C LYS A 412 -6.39 -14.64 -16.52
N CYS A 413 -6.41 -15.34 -15.39
CA CYS A 413 -5.62 -14.96 -14.21
C CYS A 413 -4.12 -14.91 -14.53
N GLN A 414 -3.63 -15.92 -15.28
CA GLN A 414 -2.24 -15.98 -15.73
C GLN A 414 -1.91 -14.81 -16.66
N ASN A 415 -2.79 -14.47 -17.60
CA ASN A 415 -2.60 -13.34 -18.51
C ASN A 415 -2.55 -11.99 -17.76
N TYR A 416 -3.45 -11.76 -16.80
CA TYR A 416 -3.43 -10.55 -15.98
C TYR A 416 -2.16 -10.45 -15.14
N TYR A 417 -1.77 -11.54 -14.47
CA TYR A 417 -0.52 -11.58 -13.72
C TYR A 417 0.70 -11.28 -14.60
N ALA A 418 0.85 -11.99 -15.72
CA ALA A 418 1.99 -11.82 -16.63
C ALA A 418 2.09 -10.37 -17.11
N THR A 419 0.96 -9.80 -17.52
CA THR A 419 0.96 -8.43 -18.03
C THR A 419 1.28 -7.41 -16.95
N PHE A 420 0.70 -7.51 -15.74
CA PHE A 420 1.04 -6.59 -14.65
C PHE A 420 2.51 -6.73 -14.21
N LYS A 421 3.05 -7.96 -14.21
CA LYS A 421 4.46 -8.21 -13.92
C LYS A 421 5.38 -7.54 -14.96
N GLU A 422 5.01 -7.58 -16.23
CA GLU A 422 5.77 -6.92 -17.31
C GLU A 422 5.84 -5.40 -17.17
N MET A 423 4.91 -4.80 -16.42
CA MET A 423 4.94 -3.36 -16.10
C MET A 423 5.98 -2.99 -15.03
N GLY A 424 6.72 -3.95 -14.47
CA GLY A 424 7.76 -3.71 -13.48
C GLY A 424 7.20 -3.21 -12.16
N SER A 425 7.86 -2.23 -11.54
CA SER A 425 7.44 -1.66 -10.26
C SER A 425 6.02 -1.11 -10.30
N ASP A 426 5.61 -0.56 -11.45
CA ASP A 426 4.35 0.15 -11.62
C ASP A 426 3.15 -0.79 -11.73
N GLY A 427 3.35 -2.10 -11.96
CA GLY A 427 2.28 -3.10 -11.91
C GLY A 427 2.43 -4.09 -10.76
N ALA A 428 3.51 -3.99 -9.98
CA ALA A 428 3.90 -5.00 -9.01
C ALA A 428 2.85 -5.26 -7.92
N SER A 429 2.21 -4.21 -7.39
CA SER A 429 1.18 -4.37 -6.34
C SER A 429 -0.04 -5.15 -6.84
N VAL A 430 -0.56 -4.81 -8.02
CA VAL A 430 -1.71 -5.53 -8.61
C VAL A 430 -1.31 -6.94 -9.06
N ALA A 431 -0.10 -7.11 -9.60
CA ALA A 431 0.45 -8.44 -9.92
C ALA A 431 0.54 -9.32 -8.67
N GLY A 432 0.98 -8.75 -7.54
CA GLY A 432 1.03 -9.40 -6.23
C GLY A 432 -0.34 -9.91 -5.80
N CYS A 433 -1.37 -9.06 -5.84
CA CYS A 433 -2.74 -9.44 -5.48
C CYS A 433 -3.28 -10.60 -6.35
N VAL A 434 -3.05 -10.52 -7.67
CA VAL A 434 -3.46 -11.59 -8.59
C VAL A 434 -2.73 -12.90 -8.27
N TYR A 435 -1.43 -12.82 -8.04
CA TYR A 435 -0.59 -13.97 -7.72
C TYR A 435 -0.97 -14.63 -6.39
N GLU A 436 -1.19 -13.83 -5.37
CA GLU A 436 -1.63 -14.25 -4.04
C GLU A 436 -2.95 -15.01 -4.07
N THR A 437 -3.95 -14.49 -4.78
CA THR A 437 -5.22 -15.19 -4.97
C THR A 437 -5.05 -16.53 -5.68
N ILE A 438 -4.21 -16.60 -6.72
CA ILE A 438 -3.89 -17.87 -7.41
C ILE A 438 -3.24 -18.85 -6.42
N VAL A 439 -2.27 -18.41 -5.62
CA VAL A 439 -1.58 -19.24 -4.63
C VAL A 439 -2.57 -19.81 -3.61
N HIS A 440 -3.42 -18.96 -3.04
CA HIS A 440 -4.42 -19.37 -2.06
C HIS A 440 -5.40 -20.41 -2.64
N ASP A 441 -5.90 -20.19 -3.86
CA ASP A 441 -6.78 -21.14 -4.55
C ASP A 441 -6.11 -22.51 -4.74
N LYS A 442 -4.86 -22.53 -5.21
CA LYS A 442 -4.13 -23.77 -5.45
C LYS A 442 -3.88 -24.55 -4.16
N ILE A 443 -3.51 -23.86 -3.07
CA ILE A 443 -3.31 -24.48 -1.75
C ILE A 443 -4.63 -25.03 -1.19
N CYS A 444 -5.72 -24.27 -1.30
CA CYS A 444 -7.04 -24.70 -0.83
C CYS A 444 -7.54 -25.92 -1.60
N LYS A 445 -7.31 -25.99 -2.91
CA LYS A 445 -7.66 -27.17 -3.73
C LYS A 445 -6.82 -28.42 -3.41
N GLY A 446 -5.74 -28.29 -2.62
CA GLY A 446 -4.84 -29.41 -2.33
C GLY A 446 -4.08 -29.89 -3.57
N ILE A 447 -3.87 -28.99 -4.55
CA ILE A 447 -3.14 -29.34 -5.77
C ILE A 447 -1.73 -29.77 -5.37
N PRO A 448 -1.20 -30.88 -5.92
CA PRO A 448 0.18 -31.28 -5.64
C PRO A 448 1.13 -30.12 -5.98
N LEU A 449 1.85 -29.61 -5.00
CA LEU A 449 2.83 -28.53 -5.20
C LEU A 449 4.25 -29.09 -5.16
N LEU A 450 5.22 -28.27 -5.56
CA LEU A 450 6.63 -28.65 -5.47
C LEU A 450 7.05 -28.96 -4.04
N SER A 451 8.08 -29.78 -3.96
CA SER A 451 8.81 -30.03 -2.72
C SER A 451 9.34 -28.74 -2.10
N LEU A 452 9.17 -28.60 -0.79
CA LEU A 452 9.68 -27.47 -0.01
C LEU A 452 11.21 -27.44 -0.03
N GLN A 453 11.78 -26.28 -0.37
CA GLN A 453 13.23 -26.05 -0.34
C GLN A 453 13.60 -25.35 0.97
N PRO A 454 14.51 -25.87 1.79
CA PRO A 454 14.91 -25.17 3.02
C PRO A 454 15.65 -23.86 2.69
N MET A 455 15.34 -22.82 3.47
CA MET A 455 16.06 -21.55 3.43
C MET A 455 17.08 -21.51 4.58
N PHE A 456 18.25 -20.95 4.32
CA PHE A 456 19.33 -20.87 5.30
C PHE A 456 19.56 -19.41 5.73
N PRO A 457 19.84 -19.15 7.01
CA PRO A 457 20.21 -17.83 7.46
C PRO A 457 21.53 -17.41 6.82
N VAL A 458 21.56 -16.24 6.20
CA VAL A 458 22.78 -15.56 5.81
C VAL A 458 23.29 -14.81 7.03
N LYS A 459 24.50 -15.14 7.49
CA LYS A 459 25.20 -14.36 8.51
C LYS A 459 25.50 -12.98 7.92
N LYS A 460 24.64 -11.99 8.17
CA LYS A 460 24.97 -10.57 8.02
C LYS A 460 25.44 -10.04 9.38
N ASN A 461 26.42 -9.16 9.35
CA ASN A 461 27.00 -8.52 10.54
C ASN A 461 26.12 -7.37 11.09
N THR A 462 24.80 -7.42 10.84
CA THR A 462 23.84 -6.35 11.12
C THR A 462 22.66 -6.90 11.92
N ALA A 463 21.89 -6.02 12.59
CA ALA A 463 20.74 -6.36 13.43
C ALA A 463 19.56 -7.07 12.71
N ARG A 464 19.72 -7.43 11.43
CA ARG A 464 18.74 -8.14 10.59
C ARG A 464 19.34 -9.44 10.09
N THR A 465 18.64 -10.57 10.28
CA THR A 465 19.01 -11.83 9.62
C THR A 465 18.19 -11.99 8.36
N SER A 466 18.87 -11.94 7.22
CA SER A 466 18.30 -12.34 5.95
C SER A 466 18.42 -13.85 5.80
N PHE A 467 17.38 -14.52 5.37
CA PHE A 467 17.40 -15.92 4.97
C PHE A 467 17.48 -15.98 3.45
N THR A 468 18.39 -16.80 2.92
CA THR A 468 18.47 -17.02 1.48
C THR A 468 18.35 -18.49 1.16
N ILE A 469 17.91 -18.75 -0.06
CA ILE A 469 18.03 -20.07 -0.66
C ILE A 469 19.42 -20.11 -1.27
N THR A 470 20.29 -20.99 -0.78
CA THR A 470 21.56 -21.27 -1.45
C THR A 470 21.36 -22.47 -2.36
N SER A 471 21.49 -22.27 -3.67
CA SER A 471 21.51 -23.36 -4.66
C SER A 471 22.70 -24.32 -4.45
N THR A 472 23.58 -24.04 -3.49
CA THR A 472 24.91 -24.66 -3.33
C THR A 472 25.01 -25.68 -2.19
N SER A 473 23.93 -25.97 -1.45
CA SER A 473 23.99 -26.97 -0.37
C SER A 473 23.97 -28.41 -0.91
N PRO A 474 25.03 -29.21 -0.74
CA PRO A 474 25.17 -30.53 -1.37
C PRO A 474 24.52 -31.68 -0.57
N VAL A 475 23.60 -31.37 0.36
CA VAL A 475 22.93 -32.41 1.15
C VAL A 475 21.75 -32.96 0.36
N PRO A 476 21.60 -34.30 0.25
CA PRO A 476 20.35 -34.92 -0.18
C PRO A 476 19.31 -34.66 0.92
N LEU A 477 18.78 -33.45 0.96
CA LEU A 477 17.69 -33.10 1.84
C LEU A 477 16.50 -33.94 1.40
N ASN A 478 16.00 -34.77 2.31
CA ASN A 478 14.66 -35.34 2.23
C ASN A 478 13.70 -34.19 1.97
N ARG A 479 13.40 -33.97 0.69
CA ARG A 479 12.50 -32.92 0.20
C ARG A 479 11.19 -33.09 0.94
N LEU A 480 10.85 -32.09 1.75
CA LEU A 480 9.64 -32.15 2.53
C LEU A 480 8.47 -31.88 1.57
N ALA A 481 7.63 -32.89 1.36
CA ALA A 481 6.44 -32.74 0.54
C ALA A 481 5.55 -31.63 1.12
N PHE A 482 5.04 -30.76 0.25
CA PHE A 482 3.99 -29.82 0.66
C PHE A 482 2.72 -30.61 1.00
N PRO A 483 2.02 -30.32 2.12
CA PRO A 483 0.86 -31.12 2.50
C PRO A 483 -0.32 -30.87 1.54
N SER A 484 -0.60 -31.85 0.67
CA SER A 484 -1.59 -31.80 -0.42
C SER A 484 -3.04 -32.00 0.00
N SER A 485 -3.38 -31.79 1.28
CA SER A 485 -4.77 -31.87 1.73
C SER A 485 -5.58 -30.68 1.20
N THR A 486 -6.80 -30.94 0.72
CA THR A 486 -7.78 -29.89 0.45
C THR A 486 -8.08 -29.12 1.74
N ARG A 487 -8.26 -27.80 1.62
CA ARG A 487 -8.58 -26.90 2.74
C ARG A 487 -9.67 -25.93 2.34
N PHE A 488 -10.49 -25.53 3.32
CA PHE A 488 -11.50 -24.50 3.16
C PHE A 488 -10.90 -23.13 3.48
N PRO A 489 -10.93 -22.17 2.54
CA PRO A 489 -10.46 -20.82 2.83
C PRO A 489 -11.38 -20.18 3.87
N LEU A 490 -10.78 -19.61 4.92
CA LEU A 490 -11.47 -18.83 5.94
C LEU A 490 -10.79 -17.47 6.04
N ARG A 491 -11.53 -16.40 5.73
CA ARG A 491 -11.06 -15.04 5.97
C ARG A 491 -11.34 -14.62 7.41
N TYR A 492 -10.34 -14.04 8.08
CA TYR A 492 -10.48 -13.63 9.49
C TYR A 492 -10.12 -12.15 9.68
N GLY A 493 -10.93 -11.44 10.47
CA GLY A 493 -10.61 -10.09 10.97
C GLY A 493 -9.98 -10.14 12.38
N ASN A 494 -10.54 -11.00 13.24
CA ASN A 494 -10.08 -11.22 14.61
C ASN A 494 -9.88 -12.75 14.82
N LEU A 495 -8.86 -13.13 15.60
CA LEU A 495 -8.47 -14.54 15.82
C LEU A 495 -9.29 -15.25 16.90
N LEU A 496 -10.62 -15.13 16.87
CA LEU A 496 -11.49 -15.63 17.94
C LEU A 496 -12.09 -17.02 17.66
N GLU A 497 -11.58 -17.74 16.68
CA GLU A 497 -12.11 -19.06 16.29
C GLU A 497 -11.29 -20.23 16.86
N VAL A 498 -12.00 -21.33 17.14
CA VAL A 498 -11.37 -22.64 17.35
C VAL A 498 -10.72 -23.08 16.04
N PHE A 499 -9.42 -23.35 16.08
CA PHE A 499 -8.69 -23.75 14.89
C PHE A 499 -8.91 -25.23 14.54
N THR A 500 -9.06 -25.49 13.24
CA THR A 500 -9.16 -26.83 12.65
C THR A 500 -8.08 -27.07 11.60
N LEU A 501 -7.79 -28.35 11.32
CA LEU A 501 -6.75 -28.79 10.36
C LEU A 501 -7.16 -28.63 8.89
N ASP A 502 -8.46 -28.56 8.61
CA ASP A 502 -9.05 -28.48 7.27
C ASP A 502 -9.28 -27.05 6.78
N LYS A 503 -8.94 -26.03 7.59
CA LYS A 503 -9.07 -24.61 7.21
C LYS A 503 -7.73 -24.03 6.75
N TYR A 504 -7.82 -23.06 5.84
CA TYR A 504 -6.72 -22.21 5.38
C TYR A 504 -7.08 -20.76 5.70
N TYR A 505 -6.33 -20.13 6.61
CA TYR A 505 -6.70 -18.86 7.22
C TYR A 505 -6.02 -17.71 6.48
N ILE A 506 -6.83 -16.81 5.92
CA ILE A 506 -6.40 -15.63 5.16
C ILE A 506 -6.85 -14.39 5.95
N PRO A 507 -5.98 -13.42 6.27
CA PRO A 507 -6.42 -12.20 6.94
C PRO A 507 -7.39 -11.44 6.02
N LEU A 508 -8.37 -10.75 6.60
CA LEU A 508 -9.21 -9.81 5.84
C LEU A 508 -8.39 -8.62 5.33
N SER A 509 -7.42 -8.18 6.13
CA SER A 509 -6.55 -7.07 5.79
C SER A 509 -5.28 -7.53 5.07
N HIS A 510 -4.95 -6.86 3.96
CA HIS A 510 -3.75 -7.11 3.18
C HIS A 510 -2.52 -6.41 3.76
N SER A 511 -2.71 -5.58 4.79
CA SER A 511 -1.61 -4.91 5.49
C SER A 511 -1.00 -5.76 6.61
N ASN A 512 -1.22 -7.08 6.63
CA ASN A 512 -0.58 -7.93 7.63
C ASN A 512 0.94 -7.96 7.37
N PRO A 513 1.77 -7.39 8.26
CA PRO A 513 3.16 -7.06 7.90
C PRO A 513 4.15 -8.23 7.75
N LEU A 514 3.72 -9.49 7.80
CA LEU A 514 4.65 -10.64 7.89
C LEU A 514 4.18 -11.91 7.20
N PHE A 515 2.87 -12.08 7.01
CA PHE A 515 2.34 -13.25 6.33
C PHE A 515 0.95 -12.97 5.76
N ASP A 516 0.68 -13.60 4.63
CA ASP A 516 -0.58 -13.45 3.89
C ASP A 516 -1.55 -14.59 4.22
N ALA A 517 -1.07 -15.69 4.79
CA ALA A 517 -1.95 -16.77 5.25
C ALA A 517 -1.27 -17.70 6.27
N PHE A 518 -2.06 -18.52 6.94
CA PHE A 518 -1.54 -19.66 7.69
C PHE A 518 -2.47 -20.88 7.64
N PHE A 519 -1.92 -22.04 7.97
CA PHE A 519 -2.69 -23.27 8.11
C PHE A 519 -2.00 -24.27 9.03
N PHE A 520 -2.72 -25.32 9.40
CA PHE A 520 -2.22 -26.37 10.28
C PHE A 520 -2.07 -27.70 9.53
N SER A 521 -1.14 -28.52 10.02
CA SER A 521 -0.99 -29.92 9.58
C SER A 521 -0.49 -30.78 10.73
N LYS A 522 -0.78 -32.09 10.71
CA LYS A 522 -0.22 -33.02 11.69
C LYS A 522 1.27 -33.27 11.41
N GLY A 523 2.07 -33.39 12.46
CA GLY A 523 3.44 -33.90 12.37
C GLY A 523 3.48 -35.37 11.92
N GLN A 524 4.66 -35.86 11.50
CA GLN A 524 4.83 -37.23 10.98
C GLN A 524 4.36 -38.33 11.95
N ASN A 525 4.47 -38.09 13.26
CA ASN A 525 4.07 -39.04 14.30
C ASN A 525 2.73 -38.68 14.96
N GLU A 526 2.00 -37.70 14.41
CA GLU A 526 0.77 -37.16 14.98
C GLU A 526 0.85 -36.73 16.46
N SER A 527 2.04 -36.51 17.01
CA SER A 527 2.25 -36.08 18.39
C SER A 527 2.31 -34.57 18.56
N PHE A 528 2.33 -33.82 17.46
CA PHE A 528 2.33 -32.37 17.43
C PHE A 528 1.61 -31.85 16.18
N VAL A 529 1.24 -30.57 16.23
CA VAL A 529 0.68 -29.83 15.10
C VAL A 529 1.75 -28.87 14.55
N VAL A 530 1.79 -28.69 13.24
CA VAL A 530 2.64 -27.71 12.56
C VAL A 530 1.78 -26.53 12.11
N LEU A 531 2.03 -25.35 12.67
CA LEU A 531 1.54 -24.06 12.18
C LEU A 531 2.45 -23.59 11.05
N THR A 532 1.93 -23.55 9.82
CA THR A 532 2.66 -23.02 8.67
C THR A 532 2.22 -21.58 8.40
N ILE A 533 3.14 -20.64 8.62
CA ILE A 533 3.00 -19.22 8.31
C ILE A 533 3.48 -18.99 6.88
N SER A 534 2.61 -18.51 6.01
CA SER A 534 2.88 -18.38 4.57
C SER A 534 2.93 -16.91 4.17
N GLN A 535 4.04 -16.51 3.57
CA GLN A 535 4.21 -15.24 2.88
C GLN A 535 4.29 -15.50 1.38
N VAL A 536 3.39 -14.91 0.62
CA VAL A 536 3.41 -14.82 -0.82
C VAL A 536 4.13 -13.53 -1.21
N SER A 537 5.06 -13.60 -2.16
CA SER A 537 5.71 -12.40 -2.65
C SER A 537 6.15 -12.54 -4.10
N THR A 538 5.87 -11.51 -4.88
CA THR A 538 6.43 -11.33 -6.23
C THR A 538 7.80 -10.68 -6.19
N GLU A 539 8.14 -9.98 -5.10
CA GLU A 539 9.38 -9.22 -4.93
C GLU A 539 10.57 -10.11 -4.55
N MET A 540 11.78 -9.63 -4.83
CA MET A 540 13.02 -10.37 -4.54
C MET A 540 13.42 -10.28 -3.07
N ASN A 541 13.13 -9.14 -2.45
CA ASN A 541 13.43 -8.85 -1.06
C ASN A 541 12.14 -8.41 -0.39
N HIS A 542 11.78 -9.06 0.71
CA HIS A 542 10.63 -8.65 1.51
C HIS A 542 11.07 -8.54 2.97
N GLY A 543 10.61 -7.49 3.65
CA GLY A 543 10.89 -7.24 5.05
C GLY A 543 9.63 -7.46 5.88
N GLY A 544 9.71 -8.31 6.91
CA GLY A 544 8.61 -8.44 7.87
C GLY A 544 8.64 -7.36 8.95
N SER A 545 7.48 -7.02 9.55
CA SER A 545 7.44 -6.17 10.76
C SER A 545 7.53 -6.99 12.06
N PRO A 546 8.26 -6.51 13.09
CA PRO A 546 8.25 -7.13 14.42
C PRO A 546 6.85 -7.28 15.04
N LYS A 547 5.91 -6.36 14.73
CA LYS A 547 4.54 -6.38 15.28
C LYS A 547 3.81 -7.69 14.99
N ALA A 548 4.08 -8.30 13.85
CA ALA A 548 3.39 -9.52 13.44
C ALA A 548 3.89 -10.79 14.16
N LEU A 549 5.06 -10.76 14.82
CA LEU A 549 5.53 -11.89 15.62
C LEU A 549 4.64 -12.13 16.83
N SER A 550 4.14 -11.06 17.45
CA SER A 550 3.16 -11.14 18.53
C SER A 550 1.90 -11.87 18.06
N LEU A 551 1.46 -11.62 16.82
CA LEU A 551 0.31 -12.30 16.22
C LEU A 551 0.58 -13.80 16.03
N VAL A 552 1.76 -14.17 15.53
CA VAL A 552 2.16 -15.60 15.41
C VAL A 552 2.17 -16.29 16.77
N GLU A 553 2.62 -15.61 17.84
CA GLU A 553 2.59 -16.15 19.21
C GLU A 553 1.15 -16.39 19.69
N ILE A 554 0.24 -15.45 19.42
CA ILE A 554 -1.19 -15.57 19.73
C ILE A 554 -1.81 -16.75 18.96
N ILE A 555 -1.55 -16.87 17.65
CA ILE A 555 -2.03 -17.99 16.82
C ILE A 555 -1.51 -19.32 17.39
N LYS A 556 -0.21 -19.39 17.70
CA LYS A 556 0.41 -20.60 18.26
C LYS A 556 -0.27 -21.03 19.57
N LYS A 557 -0.41 -20.11 20.53
CA LYS A 557 -1.03 -20.40 21.84
C LYS A 557 -2.50 -20.82 21.69
N THR A 558 -3.24 -20.13 20.82
CA THR A 558 -4.64 -20.45 20.54
C THR A 558 -4.78 -21.82 19.86
N ALA A 559 -3.84 -22.19 19.00
CA ALA A 559 -3.76 -23.51 18.39
C ALA A 559 -3.41 -24.61 19.40
N GLU A 560 -2.46 -24.36 20.31
CA GLU A 560 -2.14 -25.32 21.39
C GLU A 560 -3.37 -25.63 22.25
N CYS A 561 -4.16 -24.60 22.55
CA CYS A 561 -5.45 -24.76 23.24
C CYS A 561 -6.48 -25.50 22.39
N SER A 562 -6.61 -25.15 21.10
CA SER A 562 -7.61 -25.74 20.19
C SER A 562 -7.36 -27.23 19.92
N PHE A 563 -6.10 -27.62 19.76
CA PHE A 563 -5.72 -28.99 19.41
C PHE A 563 -5.35 -29.86 20.62
N GLY A 564 -5.08 -29.27 21.79
CA GLY A 564 -4.59 -30.00 22.97
C GLY A 564 -3.23 -30.66 22.74
N MET A 565 -2.41 -30.10 21.84
CA MET A 565 -1.14 -30.65 21.38
C MET A 565 -0.09 -29.55 21.26
N PRO A 566 1.22 -29.88 21.40
CA PRO A 566 2.28 -28.93 21.09
C PRO A 566 2.20 -28.44 19.64
N VAL A 567 2.42 -27.13 19.43
CA VAL A 567 2.42 -26.51 18.10
C VAL A 567 3.82 -26.06 17.72
N HIS A 568 4.32 -26.55 16.59
CA HIS A 568 5.59 -26.13 16.00
C HIS A 568 5.34 -25.12 14.88
N VAL A 569 6.08 -24.01 14.88
CA VAL A 569 5.99 -23.00 13.83
C VAL A 569 6.89 -23.38 12.66
N ARG A 570 6.40 -23.17 11.45
CA ARG A 570 7.13 -23.27 10.18
C ARG A 570 6.84 -22.02 9.37
N TYR A 571 7.85 -21.45 8.73
CA TYR A 571 7.68 -20.33 7.81
C TYR A 571 7.84 -20.79 6.38
N LEU A 572 7.03 -20.23 5.49
CA LEU A 572 6.97 -20.59 4.09
C LEU A 572 6.93 -19.31 3.23
N LEU A 573 7.95 -19.11 2.42
CA LEU A 573 7.96 -18.10 1.36
C LEU A 573 7.48 -18.73 0.06
N ILE A 574 6.50 -18.12 -0.60
CA ILE A 574 5.91 -18.57 -1.85
C ILE A 574 6.18 -17.52 -2.92
N CYS A 575 6.82 -17.92 -4.02
CA CYS A 575 7.21 -17.01 -5.08
C CYS A 575 6.94 -17.59 -6.48
N PRO A 576 6.75 -16.73 -7.49
CA PRO A 576 6.39 -17.15 -8.85
C PRO A 576 7.51 -17.80 -9.65
N GLU A 577 8.65 -18.08 -9.04
CA GLU A 577 9.85 -18.62 -9.70
C GLU A 577 10.22 -19.96 -9.08
N PHE A 578 10.78 -20.87 -9.88
CA PHE A 578 11.13 -22.20 -9.40
C PHE A 578 12.30 -22.22 -8.42
N LEU A 579 13.38 -21.55 -8.79
CA LEU A 579 14.58 -21.35 -8.00
C LEU A 579 15.22 -20.03 -8.45
N PRO A 580 15.03 -18.94 -7.71
CA PRO A 580 15.74 -17.71 -8.00
C PRO A 580 17.22 -17.91 -7.72
N ASP A 581 18.09 -17.35 -8.56
CA ASP A 581 19.54 -17.46 -8.37
C ASP A 581 19.96 -16.79 -7.04
N HIS A 582 19.25 -15.73 -6.61
CA HIS A 582 19.32 -15.14 -5.27
C HIS A 582 17.97 -14.51 -4.87
N ARG A 583 17.26 -15.07 -3.87
CA ARG A 583 16.20 -14.36 -3.13
C ARG A 583 16.51 -14.34 -1.64
N GLY A 584 16.34 -13.17 -1.04
CA GLY A 584 16.50 -12.94 0.39
C GLY A 584 15.15 -12.63 1.02
N TRP A 585 14.79 -13.35 2.07
CA TRP A 585 13.73 -12.91 2.97
C TRP A 585 14.38 -12.27 4.18
N GLU A 586 14.11 -11.00 4.43
CA GLU A 586 14.58 -10.34 5.64
C GLU A 586 13.54 -10.53 6.75
N PHE A 587 13.88 -11.39 7.70
CA PHE A 587 13.04 -11.62 8.86
C PHE A 587 13.39 -10.58 9.95
N PRO A 588 12.41 -9.87 10.53
CA PRO A 588 12.66 -8.93 11.61
C PRO A 588 13.12 -9.71 12.85
N LEU A 589 14.42 -9.68 13.15
CA LEU A 589 14.96 -10.34 14.35
C LEU A 589 15.05 -9.43 15.58
N LYS A 590 14.86 -8.12 15.44
CA LYS A 590 14.91 -7.21 16.59
C LYS A 590 13.72 -7.51 17.51
N GLY A 591 14.01 -8.04 18.71
CA GLY A 591 12.99 -8.45 19.69
C GLY A 591 12.58 -9.94 19.65
N TYR A 592 13.30 -10.79 18.91
CA TYR A 592 12.94 -12.20 18.72
C TYR A 592 13.02 -13.04 20.01
N LYS A 593 11.87 -13.50 20.52
CA LYS A 593 11.83 -14.56 21.55
C LYS A 593 12.16 -15.92 20.92
N VAL A 594 12.91 -16.76 21.64
CA VAL A 594 13.34 -18.11 21.18
C VAL A 594 12.15 -19.02 20.81
N ALA A 595 10.98 -18.80 21.41
CA ALA A 595 9.80 -19.66 21.29
C ALA A 595 9.09 -19.65 19.92
N ILE A 596 9.35 -18.67 19.04
CA ILE A 596 8.74 -18.55 17.70
C ILE A 596 9.75 -18.93 16.59
N ARG A 597 10.81 -19.66 16.95
CA ARG A 597 11.78 -20.18 15.99
C ARG A 597 11.18 -21.37 15.27
N GLY A 598 11.19 -21.29 13.94
CA GLY A 598 10.73 -22.35 13.05
C GLY A 598 11.67 -22.48 11.86
N PRO A 599 11.77 -23.67 11.24
CA PRO A 599 12.44 -23.80 9.96
C PRO A 599 11.73 -22.94 8.90
N MET A 600 12.53 -22.34 8.04
CA MET A 600 12.05 -21.54 6.91
C MET A 600 12.18 -22.33 5.62
N PHE A 601 11.14 -22.29 4.81
CA PHE A 601 11.08 -22.98 3.54
C PHE A 601 10.68 -22.02 2.44
N TYR A 602 11.04 -22.40 1.23
CA TYR A 602 10.66 -21.79 -0.02
C TYR A 602 9.82 -22.75 -0.85
N LEU A 603 8.80 -22.21 -1.49
CA LEU A 603 7.96 -22.89 -2.46
C LEU A 603 7.87 -22.05 -3.74
N GLY A 604 8.46 -22.56 -4.82
CA GLY A 604 8.27 -22.00 -6.15
C GLY A 604 6.92 -22.42 -6.71
N LEU A 605 6.08 -21.46 -7.07
CA LEU A 605 4.78 -21.71 -7.71
C LEU A 605 4.64 -20.83 -8.95
N PRO A 606 5.12 -21.26 -10.13
CA PRO A 606 5.15 -20.44 -11.33
C PRO A 606 3.75 -20.12 -11.87
N VAL A 607 3.68 -19.03 -12.63
CA VAL A 607 2.52 -18.62 -13.39
C VAL A 607 2.97 -18.32 -14.84
N PRO A 608 2.52 -19.07 -15.87
CA PRO A 608 1.53 -20.15 -15.80
C PRO A 608 1.99 -21.35 -14.97
N TYR A 609 1.03 -22.06 -14.40
CA TYR A 609 1.31 -23.24 -13.60
C TYR A 609 1.90 -24.33 -14.49
N GLU A 610 3.14 -24.72 -14.22
CA GLU A 610 3.72 -25.92 -14.84
C GLU A 610 3.40 -27.14 -13.98
N ASP A 611 3.20 -28.28 -14.64
CA ASP A 611 3.06 -29.56 -13.95
C ASP A 611 4.25 -29.82 -12.99
N PRO A 612 4.00 -30.18 -11.72
CA PRO A 612 5.05 -30.34 -10.71
C PRO A 612 6.14 -31.35 -11.11
N PHE A 613 5.79 -32.42 -11.83
CA PHE A 613 6.77 -33.41 -12.24
C PHE A 613 7.71 -32.86 -13.31
N ASN A 614 7.16 -32.13 -14.29
CA ASN A 614 7.97 -31.46 -15.31
C ASN A 614 8.88 -30.38 -14.70
N ALA A 615 8.33 -29.61 -13.77
CA ALA A 615 9.06 -28.62 -13.01
C ALA A 615 10.19 -29.22 -12.17
N GLU A 616 9.91 -30.31 -11.46
CA GLU A 616 10.89 -31.02 -10.64
C GLU A 616 11.97 -31.68 -11.50
N GLU A 617 11.61 -32.20 -12.68
CA GLU A 617 12.57 -32.70 -13.67
C GLU A 617 13.48 -31.58 -14.19
N LYS A 618 12.93 -30.40 -14.52
CA LYS A 618 13.73 -29.22 -14.92
C LYS A 618 14.69 -28.79 -13.81
N LEU A 619 14.23 -28.78 -12.56
CA LEU A 619 15.04 -28.48 -11.38
C LEU A 619 16.19 -29.47 -11.22
N ASN A 620 15.89 -30.76 -11.32
CA ASN A 620 16.90 -31.81 -11.22
C ASN A 620 17.92 -31.73 -12.37
N LYS A 621 17.47 -31.40 -13.60
CA LYS A 621 18.35 -31.14 -14.75
C LYS A 621 19.24 -29.91 -14.54
N LYS A 622 18.70 -28.78 -14.04
CA LYS A 622 19.48 -27.56 -13.73
C LYS A 622 20.54 -27.85 -12.65
N ALA A 623 20.19 -28.62 -11.62
CA ALA A 623 21.12 -29.06 -10.57
C ALA A 623 22.23 -29.98 -11.11
N GLN A 624 21.94 -30.82 -12.12
CA GLN A 624 22.94 -31.68 -12.77
C GLN A 624 23.84 -30.91 -13.76
N GLN A 625 23.31 -29.90 -14.45
CA GLN A 625 24.03 -29.12 -15.48
C GLN A 625 24.92 -28.02 -14.90
N ASN A 626 24.63 -27.54 -13.70
CA ASN A 626 25.53 -26.71 -12.90
C ASN A 626 26.09 -27.54 -11.73
N PRO A 627 26.93 -28.58 -11.99
CA PRO A 627 27.65 -29.24 -10.92
C PRO A 627 28.55 -28.18 -10.28
N LEU A 628 28.25 -27.86 -9.03
CA LEU A 628 28.82 -26.77 -8.27
C LEU A 628 30.32 -26.62 -8.53
N VAL A 629 30.74 -25.42 -8.96
CA VAL A 629 32.11 -24.97 -8.67
C VAL A 629 32.17 -24.89 -7.15
N GLU A 630 32.63 -25.95 -6.50
CA GLU A 630 32.78 -26.00 -5.05
C GLU A 630 33.53 -24.75 -4.60
N ASP A 631 32.93 -23.99 -3.69
CA ASP A 631 33.52 -22.80 -3.10
C ASP A 631 34.95 -23.13 -2.62
N PRO A 632 36.00 -22.36 -2.97
CA PRO A 632 37.39 -22.67 -2.63
C PRO A 632 37.63 -23.08 -1.17
N PRO A 633 36.94 -22.50 -0.16
CA PRO A 633 37.04 -22.93 1.23
C PRO A 633 36.56 -24.38 1.47
N VAL A 634 35.51 -24.82 0.78
CA VAL A 634 34.96 -26.17 0.89
C VAL A 634 35.88 -27.18 0.22
N GLN A 635 36.48 -26.84 -0.95
CA GLN A 635 37.54 -27.64 -1.56
C GLN A 635 38.75 -27.78 -0.64
N GLN A 636 39.13 -26.71 0.07
CA GLN A 636 40.26 -26.72 0.99
C GLN A 636 39.98 -27.56 2.24
N ALA A 637 38.78 -27.48 2.82
CA ALA A 637 38.35 -28.33 3.93
C ALA A 637 38.31 -29.81 3.54
N ARG A 638 37.83 -30.13 2.34
CA ARG A 638 37.80 -31.50 1.81
C ARG A 638 39.21 -32.03 1.53
N ARG A 639 40.13 -31.19 1.02
CA ARG A 639 41.56 -31.52 0.89
C ARG A 639 42.23 -31.77 2.25
N ILE A 640 41.86 -31.02 3.29
CA ILE A 640 42.39 -31.21 4.65
C ILE A 640 41.87 -32.52 5.26
N LEU A 641 40.58 -32.84 5.08
CA LEU A 641 39.97 -34.09 5.53
C LEU A 641 40.53 -35.32 4.79
N CYS A 642 40.71 -35.24 3.47
CA CYS A 642 41.33 -36.32 2.70
C CYS A 642 42.82 -36.50 3.00
N LYS A 643 43.53 -35.45 3.44
CA LYS A 643 44.90 -35.57 3.96
C LYS A 643 44.95 -36.24 5.33
N ARG A 644 43.93 -36.06 6.17
CA ARG A 644 43.84 -36.71 7.50
C ARG A 644 43.43 -38.19 7.45
N GLN A 645 42.75 -38.64 6.39
CA GLN A 645 42.41 -40.06 6.20
C GLN A 645 43.50 -40.92 5.54
N LYS A 646 44.66 -40.33 5.19
CA LYS A 646 45.86 -41.08 4.79
C LYS A 646 46.82 -41.28 5.97
N VAL A 647 46.30 -41.67 7.13
CA VAL A 647 47.12 -42.32 8.17
C VAL A 647 46.91 -43.82 8.00
N THR A 648 47.92 -44.48 7.45
CA THR A 648 48.03 -45.92 7.32
C THR A 648 47.96 -46.59 8.69
N PRO A 649 47.24 -47.73 8.85
CA PRO A 649 47.45 -48.62 9.97
C PRO A 649 48.66 -49.53 9.67
N GLY A 650 49.71 -49.46 10.49
CA GLY A 650 50.76 -50.48 10.56
C GLY A 650 52.19 -49.96 10.69
N ASP A 651 52.80 -50.35 11.81
CA ASP A 651 54.23 -50.39 12.20
C ASP A 651 54.94 -49.10 12.67
#